data_AF-A0A821ZC95-F1
#
_entry.id   AF-A0A821ZC95-F1
#
_cell.length_a   1.000
_cell.length_b   1.000
_cell.length_c   1.000
_cell.angle_alpha   90.00
_cell.angle_beta   90.00
_cell.angle_gamma   90.00
#
_symmetry.space_group_name_H-M   'P 1'
#
loop_
_entity.id
_entity.type
_entity.pdbx_description
1 polymer ?
#
loop_
_entity_poly.entity_id
_entity_poly.type
_entity_poly.pdbx_seq_one_letter_code
_entity_poly.pdbx_strand_id
1 'polypeptide(L)'
;ENSNVLSCCTSDETLFPLLNNMLEQLELCQKSLAGYLETKRGVFPRFYFLSDPVMLEILGQASDPTKIQSYLSSFTEAVKYVEFHTKEIDRILSMTTRDDEKIPFYKDIIAKGQVEEWLNDFIRTHQKTIHQYIRHSIEKMTYEDFDLYKFIEQEIAQLGLLIVQIIWTKRSEKTLQESIINKNSMNETNKYFLDMLNQFIDKTTFDLTKYQRLKYETLITIHLHQRDIFQELYTTGIRSDLDFDWAKQCRFYFREDEDLLLVKITDVTFIYDNEALGCPERLVITPLTDRCYISIAQALAMSYGASPAGPAGTGKTETTKDMARTLGKYCIVQNCSDQFDYRGLGKTFKGLAISGCWGCFDEFNRINLPVLSVAAQQIQCLLQAKRERRKEFLFTDGDKIILNDTFAIIITMNPGYAGRQELPENLKINFRSIAMMVPDRQIIMRVKLASGGFLDNTNLAQKFFTLYKCCEDQLSKQVHYDYGLRNITAVLRTLGTVKRSRSKDSEDTIVMRVLRDMNLSKLIDEDEPLFLSLLEDLFPGIKLDKEKYDDLQKAIQKKVDEDGLINYNEWNLKVIQLYETQCVRHGIMVLGPSGAGKTKCCQILMGALTILGTHTRDYRMNPKSITASQMFGILDVATNDWTDGIFSTLWRRTLKAYEVSTKSGIHEAWWIILDGPVDAIWIENLNSVLDDNKLLTLANGDRIPMASNVKLIFEVHNIDNASPATVSRCGMIFMSSTILPWRPIFQAWLNKQIKTIGIYIFEILEKHFDELFKLLITKCLPKMKVYECNYIKQIIDLLDGLLNKEIEYTKTFLERLTIFALMWSMGSLLELNDRAKLEQYFITQSDINIPKNIPQGDSIFDYLVNDNGQWEHWSTRVETWEYPKDEKIDFASILVPNIDNVRISYLINILAKQEKAVLLIGEPGTAKTVIITSYLKHYDSEQHLTRIINFSSITTSSLIQKTIENFVDKRVANTFGPLYGRKMTIFIDDINMPMINSWGDQEANEILRQLIEQKGFYSLIKPGDFLNIIDLQFLAAMCHPGGGRNDISERLKRHFFILNCTLPSNNAVDHIFNSIGKYFCLERNFSNDIIEIVKKSISATRILWQLVKGKFLPTPAKFHYIFNLRDLSRIWEGILQIDSEQCQNDIEQYLQLWKHECTRVLADRLVLNIEKEWFRKEQFRIAKQAFGDIYNISIQDDSEVYFAK
;
A
#
# COMPACT_ATOMS: atom_id res chain seq x y z
N GLU A 1 33.02 15.30 27.32
CA GLU A 1 34.24 14.83 28.03
C GLU A 1 33.98 13.64 28.96
N ASN A 2 32.80 13.50 29.56
CA ASN A 2 32.44 12.30 30.32
C ASN A 2 31.39 11.46 29.57
N SER A 3 31.72 10.21 29.20
CA SER A 3 30.81 9.30 28.47
C SER A 3 29.97 8.42 29.41
N ASN A 4 30.23 8.48 30.71
CA ASN A 4 29.47 7.76 31.72
C ASN A 4 28.23 8.59 32.14
N VAL A 5 27.04 8.05 31.86
CA VAL A 5 25.74 8.70 32.10
C VAL A 5 25.52 9.02 33.58
N LEU A 6 25.88 8.10 34.48
CA LEU A 6 25.68 8.30 35.92
C LEU A 6 26.53 9.47 36.39
N SER A 7 27.83 9.46 36.06
CA SER A 7 28.73 10.53 36.47
C SER A 7 28.37 11.86 35.83
N CYS A 8 27.90 11.89 34.57
CA CYS A 8 27.46 13.13 33.91
C CYS A 8 26.23 13.75 34.59
N CYS A 9 25.25 12.92 34.98
CA CYS A 9 24.03 13.39 35.65
C CYS A 9 24.25 13.73 37.13
N THR A 10 25.21 13.09 37.81
CA THR A 10 25.46 13.30 39.25
C THR A 10 26.65 14.20 39.56
N SER A 11 27.52 14.51 38.58
CA SER A 11 28.74 15.30 38.85
C SER A 11 28.46 16.77 39.16
N ASP A 12 27.33 17.30 38.70
CA ASP A 12 27.01 18.71 38.86
C ASP A 12 25.51 18.89 39.13
N GLU A 13 25.16 19.13 40.39
CA GLU A 13 23.77 19.39 40.82
C GLU A 13 23.20 20.69 40.21
N THR A 14 24.04 21.56 39.63
CA THR A 14 23.60 22.81 38.98
C THR A 14 23.07 22.62 37.56
N LEU A 15 23.33 21.46 36.92
CA LEU A 15 22.89 21.15 35.56
C LEU A 15 21.36 21.13 35.43
N PHE A 16 20.65 20.55 36.40
CA PHE A 16 19.18 20.46 36.36
C PHE A 16 18.51 21.85 36.39
N PRO A 17 18.81 22.75 37.36
CA PRO A 17 18.25 24.09 37.35
C PRO A 17 18.73 24.93 36.16
N LEU A 18 19.94 24.73 35.66
CA LEU A 18 20.42 25.40 34.45
C LEU A 18 19.64 24.97 33.20
N LEU A 19 19.41 23.67 33.01
CA LEU A 19 18.63 23.14 31.88
C LEU A 19 17.18 23.62 31.92
N ASN A 20 16.55 23.67 33.09
CA ASN A 20 15.21 24.22 33.22
C ASN A 20 15.17 25.72 32.87
N ASN A 21 16.14 26.50 33.33
CA ASN A 21 16.25 27.92 32.96
C ASN A 21 16.50 28.10 31.45
N MET A 22 17.35 27.26 30.84
CA MET A 22 17.55 27.27 29.38
C MET A 22 16.26 26.91 28.63
N LEU A 23 15.47 25.97 29.14
CA LEU A 23 14.18 25.59 28.57
C LEU A 23 13.15 26.74 28.68
N GLU A 24 13.07 27.42 29.83
CA GLU A 24 12.23 28.62 30.00
C GLU A 24 12.66 29.76 29.06
N GLN A 25 13.96 30.00 28.90
CA GLN A 25 14.48 30.99 27.96
C GLN A 25 14.16 30.62 26.51
N LEU A 26 14.27 29.33 26.15
CA LEU A 26 13.92 28.84 24.83
C LEU A 26 12.43 29.09 24.53
N GLU A 27 11.54 28.79 25.48
CA GLU A 27 10.10 29.04 25.35
C GLU A 27 9.78 30.53 25.19
N LEU A 28 10.44 31.41 25.95
CA LEU A 28 10.28 32.86 25.83
C LEU A 28 10.72 33.37 24.45
N CYS A 29 11.86 32.88 23.94
CA CYS A 29 12.34 33.18 22.60
C CYS A 29 11.37 32.71 21.52
N GLN A 30 10.84 31.49 21.65
CA GLN A 30 9.84 30.94 20.72
C GLN A 30 8.54 31.76 20.70
N LYS A 31 8.01 32.14 21.88
CA LYS A 31 6.81 33.00 21.96
C LYS A 31 7.03 34.38 21.33
N SER A 32 8.19 34.98 21.58
CA SER A 32 8.56 36.26 20.99
C SER A 32 8.71 36.17 19.47
N LEU A 33 9.30 35.09 18.97
CA LEU A 33 9.43 34.82 17.54
C LEU A 33 8.07 34.63 16.87
N ALA A 34 7.17 33.86 17.49
CA ALA A 34 5.81 33.67 16.98
C ALA A 34 5.04 34.99 16.91
N GLY A 35 5.15 35.84 17.94
CA GLY A 35 4.56 37.18 17.94
C GLY A 35 5.13 38.06 16.82
N TYR A 36 6.44 38.06 16.62
CA TYR A 36 7.09 38.78 15.53
C TYR A 36 6.57 38.33 14.15
N LEU A 37 6.51 37.03 13.89
CA LEU A 37 5.99 36.50 12.62
C LEU A 37 4.54 36.91 12.36
N GLU A 38 3.69 36.93 13.38
CA GLU A 38 2.29 37.35 13.23
C GLU A 38 2.17 38.84 12.83
N THR A 39 3.01 39.71 13.40
CA THR A 39 3.02 41.13 12.98
C THR A 39 3.38 41.29 11.50
N LYS A 40 4.33 40.48 10.99
CA LYS A 40 4.73 40.51 9.59
C LYS A 40 3.65 39.94 8.66
N ARG A 41 2.90 38.92 9.08
CA ARG A 41 1.71 38.43 8.35
C ARG A 41 0.61 39.48 8.23
N GLY A 42 0.43 40.30 9.26
CA GLY A 42 -0.51 41.42 9.23
C GLY A 42 -0.19 42.44 8.13
N VAL A 43 1.09 42.66 7.82
CA VAL A 43 1.54 43.60 6.77
C VAL A 43 1.40 43.00 5.37
N PHE A 44 1.84 41.74 5.18
CA PHE A 44 1.68 41.03 3.90
C PHE A 44 0.80 39.77 4.09
N PRO A 45 -0.51 39.87 3.81
CA PRO A 45 -1.48 38.81 4.12
C PRO A 45 -1.23 37.47 3.43
N ARG A 46 -0.49 37.43 2.31
CA ARG A 46 -0.20 36.14 1.67
C ARG A 46 0.82 35.28 2.46
N PHE A 47 1.49 35.84 3.47
CA PHE A 47 2.31 35.05 4.41
C PHE A 47 1.51 34.15 5.35
N TYR A 48 0.20 34.34 5.49
CA TYR A 48 -0.66 33.41 6.21
C TYR A 48 -0.68 32.00 5.57
N PHE A 49 -0.26 31.88 4.30
CA PHE A 49 -0.25 30.62 3.56
C PHE A 49 1.11 29.91 3.57
N LEU A 50 2.13 30.49 4.23
CA LEU A 50 3.48 29.95 4.34
C LEU A 50 3.74 29.36 5.74
N SER A 51 4.63 28.36 5.80
CA SER A 51 5.11 27.82 7.08
C SER A 51 6.12 28.76 7.75
N ASP A 52 6.23 28.66 9.08
CA ASP A 52 7.13 29.49 9.88
C ASP A 52 8.60 29.42 9.40
N PRO A 53 9.19 28.24 9.09
CA PRO A 53 10.57 28.15 8.62
C PRO A 53 10.80 28.87 7.29
N VAL A 54 9.89 28.69 6.32
CA VAL A 54 9.98 29.34 5.00
C VAL A 54 9.90 30.86 5.15
N MET A 55 9.01 31.34 6.02
CA MET A 55 8.91 32.76 6.31
C MET A 55 10.19 33.32 6.95
N LEU A 56 10.81 32.57 7.88
CA LEU A 56 12.09 32.95 8.47
C LEU A 56 13.23 32.97 7.44
N GLU A 57 13.24 32.07 6.46
CA GLU A 57 14.20 32.11 5.36
C GLU A 57 14.02 33.36 4.49
N ILE A 58 12.78 33.71 4.13
CA ILE A 58 12.47 34.92 3.36
C ILE A 58 12.90 36.17 4.13
N LEU A 59 12.56 36.26 5.42
CA LEU A 59 12.91 37.40 6.28
C LEU A 59 14.43 37.47 6.56
N GLY A 60 15.09 36.32 6.71
CA GLY A 60 16.54 36.24 6.89
C GLY A 60 17.33 36.62 5.64
N GLN A 61 16.73 36.46 4.47
CA GLN A 61 17.31 36.83 3.17
C GLN A 61 16.82 38.20 2.66
N ALA A 62 16.14 38.97 3.50
CA ALA A 62 15.54 40.26 3.15
C ALA A 62 16.49 41.28 2.51
N SER A 63 17.80 41.18 2.79
CA SER A 63 18.82 42.05 2.24
C SER A 63 19.10 41.83 0.75
N ASP A 64 18.75 40.67 0.20
CA ASP A 64 19.03 40.30 -1.19
C ASP A 64 17.75 39.85 -1.90
N PRO A 65 17.09 40.75 -2.67
CA PRO A 65 15.86 40.44 -3.40
C PRO A 65 15.98 39.27 -4.37
N THR A 66 17.19 38.97 -4.85
CA THR A 66 17.39 37.90 -5.84
C THR A 66 17.16 36.51 -5.25
N LYS A 67 17.42 36.33 -3.95
CA LYS A 67 17.23 35.04 -3.27
C LYS A 67 15.77 34.73 -2.98
N ILE A 68 14.91 35.75 -2.89
CA ILE A 68 13.47 35.61 -2.63
C ILE A 68 12.72 34.97 -3.81
N GLN A 69 13.32 34.99 -5.01
CA GLN A 69 12.69 34.47 -6.24
C GLN A 69 12.19 33.02 -6.12
N SER A 70 12.92 32.15 -5.41
CA SER A 70 12.52 30.75 -5.21
C SER A 70 11.16 30.62 -4.52
N TYR A 71 10.77 31.61 -3.70
CA TYR A 71 9.54 31.59 -2.92
C TYR A 71 8.34 32.27 -3.59
N LEU A 72 8.53 33.03 -4.68
CA LEU A 72 7.44 33.75 -5.38
C LEU A 72 6.28 32.83 -5.78
N SER A 73 6.61 31.61 -6.18
CA SER A 73 5.64 30.58 -6.57
C SER A 73 4.76 30.09 -5.43
N SER A 74 5.12 30.37 -4.17
CA SER A 74 4.38 29.92 -2.99
C SER A 74 3.20 30.83 -2.63
N PHE A 75 3.25 32.10 -3.05
CA PHE A 75 2.20 33.09 -2.76
C PHE A 75 1.65 33.78 -4.01
N THR A 76 2.03 33.33 -5.21
CA THR A 76 1.41 33.70 -6.49
C THR A 76 1.03 32.44 -7.27
N GLU A 77 0.03 32.53 -8.15
CA GLU A 77 -0.42 31.37 -8.94
C GLU A 77 0.63 30.95 -9.98
N ALA A 78 1.13 31.91 -10.77
CA ALA A 78 1.91 31.59 -11.97
C ALA A 78 3.33 32.15 -12.00
N VAL A 79 3.69 33.14 -11.17
CA VAL A 79 5.01 33.77 -11.26
C VAL A 79 6.09 32.86 -10.67
N LYS A 80 7.15 32.60 -11.44
CA LYS A 80 8.26 31.74 -11.04
C LYS A 80 9.51 32.53 -10.70
N TYR A 81 9.88 33.50 -11.55
CA TYR A 81 11.04 34.37 -11.33
C TYR A 81 10.77 35.77 -11.89
N VAL A 82 11.58 36.72 -11.46
CA VAL A 82 11.50 38.11 -11.91
C VAL A 82 12.85 38.54 -12.46
N GLU A 83 12.83 39.34 -13.51
CA GLU A 83 14.05 39.85 -14.13
C GLU A 83 14.45 41.16 -13.46
N PHE A 84 15.65 41.16 -12.88
CA PHE A 84 16.25 42.34 -12.28
C PHE A 84 17.10 43.10 -13.30
N HIS A 85 17.20 44.42 -13.14
CA HIS A 85 18.03 45.26 -13.98
C HIS A 85 19.52 44.96 -13.77
N THR A 86 20.28 44.84 -14.86
CA THR A 86 21.69 44.39 -14.84
C THR A 86 22.63 45.30 -14.04
N LYS A 87 22.30 46.59 -13.91
CA LYS A 87 23.07 47.58 -13.14
C LYS A 87 22.45 47.96 -11.80
N GLU A 88 21.14 47.77 -11.65
CA GLU A 88 20.37 48.14 -10.45
C GLU A 88 19.67 46.88 -9.96
N ILE A 89 20.37 46.10 -9.14
CA ILE A 89 19.93 44.75 -8.70
C ILE A 89 18.60 44.81 -7.93
N ASP A 90 18.22 45.97 -7.40
CA ASP A 90 16.95 46.15 -6.67
C ASP A 90 15.76 46.51 -7.59
N ARG A 91 15.96 46.65 -8.91
CA ARG A 91 14.90 47.08 -9.83
C ARG A 91 14.39 45.91 -10.66
N ILE A 92 13.10 45.61 -10.55
CA ILE A 92 12.43 44.53 -11.27
C ILE A 92 11.79 45.10 -12.55
N LEU A 93 12.10 44.48 -13.69
CA LEU A 93 11.69 44.91 -15.04
C LEU A 93 10.53 44.07 -15.60
N SER A 94 10.57 42.76 -15.36
CA SER A 94 9.59 41.82 -15.91
C SER A 94 9.36 40.65 -14.96
N MET A 95 8.22 39.99 -15.11
CA MET A 95 7.94 38.70 -14.46
C MET A 95 7.96 37.59 -15.49
N THR A 96 8.44 36.41 -15.08
CA THR A 96 8.36 35.21 -15.88
C THR A 96 7.49 34.17 -15.19
N THR A 97 6.54 33.61 -15.93
CA THR A 97 5.62 32.60 -15.41
C THR A 97 6.27 31.21 -15.35
N ARG A 98 5.58 30.24 -14.75
CA ARG A 98 6.00 28.83 -14.67
C ARG A 98 6.16 28.17 -16.04
N ASP A 99 5.49 28.70 -17.06
CA ASP A 99 5.52 28.21 -18.44
C ASP A 99 6.57 28.93 -19.29
N ASP A 100 7.52 29.63 -18.63
CA ASP A 100 8.60 30.42 -19.23
C ASP A 100 8.11 31.58 -20.13
N GLU A 101 6.91 32.10 -19.86
CA GLU A 101 6.34 33.27 -20.52
C GLU A 101 6.79 34.56 -19.83
N LYS A 102 7.46 35.45 -20.57
CA LYS A 102 8.01 36.71 -20.05
C LYS A 102 7.02 37.86 -20.27
N ILE A 103 6.69 38.55 -19.18
CA ILE A 103 5.72 39.66 -19.14
C ILE A 103 6.42 40.91 -18.58
N PRO A 104 6.76 41.89 -19.43
CA PRO A 104 7.28 43.18 -18.98
C PRO A 104 6.28 43.91 -18.08
N PHE A 105 6.77 44.54 -17.00
CA PHE A 105 5.92 45.40 -16.19
C PHE A 105 5.66 46.71 -16.92
N TYR A 106 4.46 47.26 -16.75
CA TYR A 106 4.18 48.62 -17.23
C TYR A 106 4.97 49.67 -16.43
N LYS A 107 5.20 49.39 -15.14
CA LYS A 107 5.99 50.22 -14.24
C LYS A 107 6.96 49.34 -13.47
N ASP A 108 8.24 49.66 -13.54
CA ASP A 108 9.29 48.95 -12.82
C ASP A 108 9.09 49.06 -11.30
N ILE A 109 9.41 47.98 -10.60
CA ILE A 109 9.25 47.86 -9.15
C ILE A 109 10.62 47.99 -8.49
N ILE A 110 10.70 48.78 -7.42
CA ILE A 110 11.94 48.98 -6.64
C ILE A 110 11.83 48.11 -5.38
N ALA A 111 12.56 47.00 -5.35
CA ALA A 111 12.64 46.06 -4.23
C ALA A 111 13.63 46.55 -3.15
N LYS A 112 13.38 47.73 -2.58
CA LYS A 112 14.15 48.30 -1.47
C LYS A 112 13.28 48.46 -0.23
N GLY A 113 13.84 48.18 0.94
CA GLY A 113 13.16 48.34 2.24
C GLY A 113 12.68 47.02 2.83
N GLN A 114 11.59 47.07 3.60
CA GLN A 114 11.00 45.88 4.21
C GLN A 114 10.42 44.96 3.12
N VAL A 115 10.65 43.65 3.26
CA VAL A 115 10.25 42.66 2.24
C VAL A 115 8.74 42.66 2.01
N GLU A 116 7.99 42.85 3.07
CA GLU A 116 6.53 42.82 3.09
C GLU A 116 5.92 44.00 2.33
N GLU A 117 6.58 45.15 2.33
CA GLU A 117 6.09 46.37 1.67
C GLU A 117 6.28 46.28 0.16
N TRP A 118 7.49 45.94 -0.31
CA TRP A 118 7.73 45.84 -1.75
C TRP A 118 7.03 44.63 -2.36
N LEU A 119 6.78 43.54 -1.61
CA LEU A 119 5.95 42.43 -2.08
C LEU A 119 4.49 42.85 -2.28
N ASN A 120 3.93 43.69 -1.40
CA ASN A 120 2.60 44.27 -1.61
C ASN A 120 2.55 45.15 -2.87
N ASP A 121 3.58 45.97 -3.09
CA ASP A 121 3.69 46.80 -4.29
C ASP A 121 3.88 45.96 -5.56
N PHE A 122 4.61 44.85 -5.46
CA PHE A 122 4.73 43.86 -6.53
C PHE A 122 3.35 43.27 -6.89
N ILE A 123 2.56 42.87 -5.90
CA ILE A 123 1.20 42.34 -6.13
C ILE A 123 0.32 43.35 -6.87
N ARG A 124 0.28 44.59 -6.38
CA ARG A 124 -0.52 45.66 -7.00
C ARG A 124 -0.05 46.00 -8.42
N THR A 125 1.26 45.98 -8.66
CA THR A 125 1.84 46.37 -9.95
C THR A 125 1.62 45.30 -11.02
N HIS A 126 1.70 44.01 -10.67
CA HIS A 126 1.40 42.96 -11.65
C HIS A 126 -0.08 42.96 -12.04
N GLN A 127 -1.01 43.17 -11.10
CA GLN A 127 -2.45 43.24 -11.40
C GLN A 127 -2.76 44.39 -12.36
N LYS A 128 -2.17 45.57 -12.12
CA LYS A 128 -2.29 46.72 -13.01
C LYS A 128 -1.68 46.47 -14.39
N THR A 129 -0.55 45.77 -14.44
CA THR A 129 0.10 45.43 -15.72
C THR A 129 -0.81 44.56 -16.57
N ILE A 130 -1.36 43.47 -16.02
CA ILE A 130 -2.31 42.60 -16.74
C ILE A 130 -3.53 43.39 -17.21
N HIS A 131 -4.09 44.26 -16.37
CA HIS A 131 -5.22 45.12 -16.74
C HIS A 131 -4.92 45.99 -17.97
N GLN A 132 -3.74 46.61 -18.01
CA GLN A 132 -3.34 47.46 -19.14
C GLN A 132 -3.12 46.66 -20.42
N TYR A 133 -2.56 45.46 -20.32
CA TYR A 133 -2.44 44.55 -21.47
C TYR A 133 -3.82 44.12 -21.99
N ILE A 134 -4.80 43.85 -21.11
CA ILE A 134 -6.18 43.56 -21.50
C ILE A 134 -6.78 44.75 -22.25
N ARG A 135 -6.66 45.96 -21.69
CA ARG A 135 -7.16 47.19 -22.32
C ARG A 135 -6.56 47.40 -23.71
N HIS A 136 -5.23 47.33 -23.84
CA HIS A 136 -4.53 47.48 -25.13
C HIS A 136 -4.95 46.42 -26.15
N SER A 137 -5.18 45.18 -25.70
CA SER A 137 -5.65 44.08 -26.56
C SER A 137 -7.06 44.33 -27.10
N ILE A 138 -7.94 44.91 -26.28
CA ILE A 138 -9.32 45.24 -26.67
C ILE A 138 -9.34 46.42 -27.64
N GLU A 139 -8.51 47.43 -27.42
CA GLU A 139 -8.31 48.53 -28.36
C GLU A 139 -7.83 47.99 -29.73
N LYS A 140 -6.84 47.08 -29.76
CA LYS A 140 -6.38 46.42 -31.00
C LYS A 140 -7.48 45.63 -31.72
N MET A 141 -8.40 45.02 -30.99
CA MET A 141 -9.50 44.25 -31.57
C MET A 141 -10.49 45.12 -32.35
N THR A 142 -10.53 46.43 -32.11
CA THR A 142 -11.44 47.35 -32.83
C THR A 142 -10.95 47.75 -34.23
N TYR A 143 -9.69 47.47 -34.58
CA TYR A 143 -9.16 47.75 -35.92
C TYR A 143 -9.71 46.78 -36.98
N GLU A 144 -9.95 47.29 -38.20
CA GLU A 144 -10.51 46.50 -39.31
C GLU A 144 -9.58 45.36 -39.80
N ASP A 145 -8.25 45.54 -39.70
CA ASP A 145 -7.23 44.56 -40.11
C ASP A 145 -6.85 43.53 -39.03
N PHE A 146 -7.71 43.32 -38.02
CA PHE A 146 -7.38 42.44 -36.90
C PHE A 146 -7.29 40.96 -37.32
N ASP A 147 -6.06 40.42 -37.28
CA ASP A 147 -5.77 39.00 -37.48
C ASP A 147 -5.62 38.30 -36.12
N LEU A 148 -6.65 37.53 -35.76
CA LEU A 148 -6.71 36.78 -34.49
C LEU A 148 -5.52 35.82 -34.33
N TYR A 149 -5.03 35.22 -35.41
CA TYR A 149 -3.96 34.21 -35.32
C TYR A 149 -2.61 34.86 -35.06
N LYS A 150 -2.28 35.93 -35.79
CA LYS A 150 -1.07 36.72 -35.51
C LYS A 150 -1.11 37.31 -34.11
N PHE A 151 -2.29 37.74 -33.65
CA PHE A 151 -2.47 38.22 -32.29
C PHE A 151 -2.17 37.13 -31.26
N ILE A 152 -2.75 35.92 -31.41
CA ILE A 152 -2.49 34.79 -30.52
C ILE A 152 -1.03 34.37 -30.56
N GLU A 153 -0.34 34.42 -31.71
CA GLU A 153 1.09 34.06 -31.77
C GLU A 153 1.99 35.08 -31.05
N GLN A 154 1.65 36.37 -31.06
CA GLN A 154 2.47 37.46 -30.51
C GLN A 154 2.21 37.76 -29.03
N GLU A 155 0.97 37.62 -28.57
CA GLU A 155 0.53 38.08 -27.23
C GLU A 155 0.54 36.95 -26.19
N ILE A 156 0.36 37.31 -24.93
CA ILE A 156 0.34 36.40 -23.77
C ILE A 156 -0.84 35.40 -23.89
N ALA A 157 -0.66 34.16 -23.42
CA ALA A 157 -1.68 33.11 -23.48
C ALA A 157 -2.99 33.50 -22.78
N GLN A 158 -2.90 34.09 -21.58
CA GLN A 158 -4.05 34.61 -20.82
C GLN A 158 -4.86 35.63 -21.64
N LEU A 159 -4.19 36.52 -22.38
CA LEU A 159 -4.84 37.53 -23.24
C LEU A 159 -5.49 36.89 -24.45
N GLY A 160 -4.80 35.97 -25.12
CA GLY A 160 -5.35 35.23 -26.26
C GLY A 160 -6.65 34.52 -25.91
N LEU A 161 -6.71 33.88 -24.73
CA LEU A 161 -7.92 33.23 -24.24
C LEU A 161 -9.05 34.23 -23.96
N LEU A 162 -8.76 35.31 -23.23
CA LEU A 162 -9.77 36.33 -22.91
C LEU A 162 -10.36 36.97 -24.18
N ILE A 163 -9.53 37.28 -25.18
CA ILE A 163 -9.97 37.87 -26.44
C ILE A 163 -10.86 36.91 -27.21
N VAL A 164 -10.53 35.61 -27.29
CA VAL A 164 -11.44 34.60 -27.89
C VAL A 164 -12.79 34.56 -27.18
N GLN A 165 -12.80 34.63 -25.84
CA GLN A 165 -14.05 34.64 -25.06
C GLN A 165 -14.88 35.92 -25.24
N ILE A 166 -14.23 37.08 -25.37
CA ILE A 166 -14.89 38.36 -25.66
C ILE A 166 -15.45 38.36 -27.09
N ILE A 167 -14.68 37.89 -28.09
CA ILE A 167 -15.12 37.76 -29.48
C ILE A 167 -16.36 36.85 -29.56
N TRP A 168 -16.30 35.69 -28.89
CA TRP A 168 -17.44 34.76 -28.86
C TRP A 168 -18.67 35.41 -28.22
N THR A 169 -18.52 36.10 -27.07
CA THR A 169 -19.63 36.77 -26.38
C THR A 169 -20.26 37.84 -27.27
N LYS A 170 -19.43 38.77 -27.80
CA LYS A 170 -19.88 39.91 -28.61
C LYS A 170 -20.52 39.47 -29.93
N ARG A 171 -19.93 38.48 -30.62
CA ARG A 171 -20.51 37.96 -31.87
C ARG A 171 -21.79 37.19 -31.62
N SER A 172 -21.84 36.32 -30.62
CA SER A 172 -23.04 35.53 -30.32
C SER A 172 -24.22 36.42 -29.95
N GLU A 173 -24.02 37.44 -29.10
CA GLU A 173 -25.06 38.39 -28.70
C GLU A 173 -25.55 39.22 -29.90
N LYS A 174 -24.64 39.71 -30.74
CA LYS A 174 -24.97 40.41 -31.99
C LYS A 174 -25.78 39.51 -32.93
N THR A 175 -25.34 38.26 -33.12
CA THR A 175 -26.04 37.30 -33.99
C THR A 175 -27.41 36.95 -33.44
N LEU A 176 -27.59 36.81 -32.12
CA LEU A 176 -28.91 36.59 -31.51
C LEU A 176 -29.86 37.75 -31.83
N GLN A 177 -29.41 39.00 -31.66
CA GLN A 177 -30.19 40.19 -31.99
C GLN A 177 -30.51 40.28 -33.51
N GLU A 178 -29.54 39.99 -34.37
CA GLU A 178 -29.70 40.00 -35.83
C GLU A 178 -30.53 38.82 -36.36
N SER A 179 -30.56 37.69 -35.64
CA SER A 179 -31.29 36.47 -36.05
C SER A 179 -32.81 36.67 -36.09
N ILE A 180 -33.30 37.69 -35.39
CA ILE A 180 -34.69 38.16 -35.46
C ILE A 180 -35.02 38.61 -36.90
N ILE A 181 -34.04 39.20 -37.59
CA ILE A 181 -34.18 39.79 -38.94
C ILE A 181 -33.66 38.81 -40.01
N ASN A 182 -32.46 38.22 -39.84
CA ASN A 182 -31.83 37.32 -40.80
C ASN A 182 -31.57 35.92 -40.21
N LYS A 183 -32.36 34.93 -40.64
CA LYS A 183 -32.23 33.54 -40.18
C LYS A 183 -30.91 32.87 -40.57
N ASN A 184 -30.25 33.32 -41.65
CA ASN A 184 -28.98 32.74 -42.10
C ASN A 184 -27.78 33.16 -41.24
N SER A 185 -27.89 34.27 -40.49
CA SER A 185 -26.80 34.81 -39.66
C SER A 185 -26.31 33.80 -38.61
N MET A 186 -27.20 32.98 -38.05
CA MET A 186 -26.85 31.91 -37.11
C MET A 186 -25.98 30.81 -37.77
N ASN A 187 -26.32 30.41 -39.01
CA ASN A 187 -25.56 29.37 -39.71
C ASN A 187 -24.17 29.87 -40.13
N GLU A 188 -24.07 31.12 -40.59
CA GLU A 188 -22.80 31.78 -40.93
C GLU A 188 -21.88 31.89 -39.71
N THR A 189 -22.42 32.34 -38.58
CA THR A 189 -21.68 32.46 -37.32
C THR A 189 -21.21 31.09 -36.81
N ASN A 190 -22.06 30.06 -36.92
CA ASN A 190 -21.71 28.70 -36.53
C ASN A 190 -20.59 28.10 -37.40
N LYS A 191 -20.63 28.33 -38.72
CA LYS A 191 -19.52 27.96 -39.63
C LYS A 191 -18.24 28.69 -39.28
N TYR A 192 -18.31 29.99 -38.98
CA TYR A 192 -17.15 30.78 -38.58
C TYR A 192 -16.47 30.20 -37.32
N PHE A 193 -17.25 29.80 -36.30
CA PHE A 193 -16.70 29.16 -35.11
C PHE A 193 -16.09 27.79 -35.39
N LEU A 194 -16.67 27.01 -36.31
CA LEU A 194 -16.14 25.72 -36.75
C LEU A 194 -14.80 25.86 -37.50
N ASP A 195 -14.72 26.81 -38.42
CA ASP A 195 -13.50 27.07 -39.19
C ASP A 195 -12.36 27.54 -38.28
N MET A 196 -12.68 28.37 -37.29
CA MET A 196 -11.72 28.78 -36.25
C MET A 196 -11.21 27.58 -35.42
N LEU A 197 -12.11 26.67 -35.05
CA LEU A 197 -11.75 25.47 -34.29
C LEU A 197 -10.81 24.54 -35.09
N ASN A 198 -11.15 24.25 -36.34
CA ASN A 198 -10.35 23.38 -37.20
C ASN A 198 -8.95 23.95 -37.42
N GLN A 199 -8.83 25.27 -37.61
CA GLN A 199 -7.53 25.94 -37.73
C GLN A 199 -6.69 25.82 -36.45
N PHE A 200 -7.29 25.90 -35.27
CA PHE A 200 -6.56 25.65 -34.02
C PHE A 200 -6.11 24.19 -33.89
N ILE A 201 -6.95 23.22 -34.25
CA ILE A 201 -6.61 21.79 -34.21
C ILE A 201 -5.45 21.50 -35.17
N ASP A 202 -5.50 21.99 -36.41
CA ASP A 202 -4.43 21.80 -37.39
C ASP A 202 -3.08 22.33 -36.88
N LYS A 203 -3.09 23.49 -36.20
CA LYS A 203 -1.87 24.07 -35.60
C LYS A 203 -1.21 23.15 -34.58
N THR A 204 -1.96 22.32 -33.85
CA THR A 204 -1.40 21.39 -32.85
C THR A 204 -0.61 20.21 -33.46
N THR A 205 -0.81 19.93 -34.75
CA THR A 205 -0.10 18.86 -35.46
C THR A 205 1.32 19.25 -35.87
N PHE A 206 1.64 20.55 -35.90
CA PHE A 206 2.97 21.07 -36.20
C PHE A 206 3.93 20.89 -35.01
N ASP A 207 5.23 21.00 -35.30
CA ASP A 207 6.27 20.95 -34.27
C ASP A 207 6.31 22.26 -33.47
N LEU A 208 5.53 22.29 -32.39
CA LEU A 208 5.41 23.43 -31.48
C LEU A 208 6.26 23.24 -30.22
N THR A 209 6.72 24.37 -29.66
CA THR A 209 7.29 24.39 -28.30
C THR A 209 6.25 23.92 -27.28
N LYS A 210 6.70 23.43 -26.11
CA LYS A 210 5.79 22.95 -25.06
C LYS A 210 4.77 24.01 -24.63
N TYR A 211 5.21 25.26 -24.48
CA TYR A 211 4.36 26.39 -24.14
C TYR A 211 3.34 26.71 -25.24
N GLN A 212 3.78 26.84 -26.50
CA GLN A 212 2.85 27.11 -27.62
C GLN A 212 1.79 26.01 -27.76
N ARG A 213 2.18 24.75 -27.53
CA ARG A 213 1.23 23.62 -27.55
C ARG A 213 0.19 23.75 -26.45
N LEU A 214 0.62 23.99 -25.21
CA LEU A 214 -0.30 24.18 -24.07
C LEU A 214 -1.28 25.34 -24.31
N LYS A 215 -0.80 26.41 -24.95
CA LYS A 215 -1.61 27.56 -25.37
C LYS A 215 -2.72 27.16 -26.34
N TYR A 216 -2.40 26.45 -27.42
CA TYR A 216 -3.41 25.98 -28.37
C TYR A 216 -4.35 24.92 -27.77
N GLU A 217 -3.84 23.97 -26.97
CA GLU A 217 -4.65 22.97 -26.26
C GLU A 217 -5.70 23.65 -25.35
N THR A 218 -5.29 24.71 -24.65
CA THR A 218 -6.15 25.53 -23.79
C THR A 218 -7.23 26.26 -24.60
N LEU A 219 -6.85 26.89 -25.72
CA LEU A 219 -7.79 27.58 -26.61
C LEU A 219 -8.82 26.62 -27.22
N ILE A 220 -8.37 25.46 -27.70
CA ILE A 220 -9.25 24.42 -28.28
C ILE A 220 -10.26 23.94 -27.24
N THR A 221 -9.82 23.71 -26.00
CA THR A 221 -10.69 23.20 -24.92
C THR A 221 -11.88 24.13 -24.66
N ILE A 222 -11.63 25.45 -24.57
CA ILE A 222 -12.67 26.44 -24.30
C ILE A 222 -13.51 26.72 -25.57
N HIS A 223 -12.87 26.87 -26.72
CA HIS A 223 -13.57 27.24 -27.97
C HIS A 223 -14.49 26.10 -28.47
N LEU A 224 -14.11 24.84 -28.26
CA LEU A 224 -14.96 23.69 -28.61
C LEU A 224 -16.28 23.71 -27.80
N HIS A 225 -16.20 23.99 -26.50
CA HIS A 225 -17.39 24.16 -25.65
C HIS A 225 -18.25 25.34 -26.10
N GLN A 226 -17.64 26.50 -26.38
CA GLN A 226 -18.32 27.69 -26.89
C GLN A 226 -19.03 27.44 -28.22
N ARG A 227 -18.41 26.69 -29.13
CA ARG A 227 -19.02 26.28 -30.40
C ARG A 227 -20.19 25.34 -30.17
N ASP A 228 -20.08 24.40 -29.23
CA ASP A 228 -21.16 23.46 -28.93
C ASP A 228 -22.38 24.16 -28.30
N ILE A 229 -22.16 25.13 -27.41
CA ILE A 229 -23.25 26.00 -26.91
C ILE A 229 -23.93 26.70 -28.07
N PHE A 230 -23.15 27.32 -28.97
CA PHE A 230 -23.74 28.06 -30.09
C PHE A 230 -24.49 27.15 -31.07
N GLN A 231 -23.98 25.94 -31.31
CA GLN A 231 -24.67 24.90 -32.08
C GLN A 231 -25.97 24.46 -31.40
N GLU A 232 -25.99 24.34 -30.08
CA GLU A 232 -27.20 24.03 -29.31
C GLU A 232 -28.24 25.16 -29.42
N LEU A 233 -27.82 26.42 -29.26
CA LEU A 233 -28.69 27.59 -29.47
C LEU A 233 -29.26 27.62 -30.90
N TYR A 234 -28.45 27.29 -31.91
CA TYR A 234 -28.87 27.21 -33.30
C TYR A 234 -29.89 26.09 -33.54
N THR A 235 -29.66 24.90 -33.00
CA THR A 235 -30.54 23.72 -33.20
C THR A 235 -31.85 23.82 -32.43
N THR A 236 -31.82 24.38 -31.22
CA THR A 236 -33.02 24.67 -30.41
C THR A 236 -33.80 25.89 -30.92
N GLY A 237 -33.19 26.72 -31.76
CA GLY A 237 -33.84 27.86 -32.40
C GLY A 237 -34.01 29.08 -31.50
N ILE A 238 -33.14 29.25 -30.50
CA ILE A 238 -33.14 30.40 -29.59
C ILE A 238 -32.64 31.65 -30.33
N ARG A 239 -33.32 32.79 -30.11
CA ARG A 239 -33.08 34.05 -30.83
C ARG A 239 -33.08 35.31 -29.96
N SER A 240 -33.12 35.16 -28.65
CA SER A 240 -33.09 36.30 -27.72
C SER A 240 -31.87 36.20 -26.80
N ASP A 241 -31.23 37.34 -26.57
CA ASP A 241 -30.18 37.55 -25.57
C ASP A 241 -30.73 37.63 -24.13
N LEU A 242 -32.05 37.68 -23.95
CA LEU A 242 -32.72 37.56 -22.65
C LEU A 242 -33.08 36.12 -22.29
N ASP A 243 -32.89 35.19 -23.22
CA ASP A 243 -33.19 33.78 -22.98
C ASP A 243 -32.28 33.20 -21.90
N PHE A 244 -32.86 32.37 -21.02
CA PHE A 244 -32.12 31.73 -19.95
C PHE A 244 -30.98 30.86 -20.46
N ASP A 245 -31.15 30.19 -21.61
CA ASP A 245 -30.13 29.30 -22.17
C ASP A 245 -28.86 30.04 -22.64
N TRP A 246 -28.98 31.32 -22.97
CA TRP A 246 -27.86 32.23 -23.17
C TRP A 246 -27.39 32.86 -21.85
N ALA A 247 -28.32 33.34 -21.03
CA ALA A 247 -28.01 34.04 -19.79
C ALA A 247 -27.27 33.18 -18.76
N LYS A 248 -27.53 31.86 -18.76
CA LYS A 248 -26.88 30.87 -17.88
C LYS A 248 -25.39 30.67 -18.18
N GLN A 249 -24.93 31.05 -19.38
CA GLN A 249 -23.55 30.88 -19.82
C GLN A 249 -22.64 31.94 -19.19
N CYS A 250 -21.34 31.62 -19.08
CA CYS A 250 -20.31 32.56 -18.64
C CYS A 250 -19.97 33.54 -19.77
N ARG A 251 -20.25 34.83 -19.55
CA ARG A 251 -20.14 35.89 -20.57
C ARG A 251 -19.16 36.96 -20.14
N PHE A 252 -18.34 37.43 -21.07
CA PHE A 252 -17.28 38.41 -20.80
C PHE A 252 -17.61 39.74 -21.45
N TYR A 253 -17.62 40.80 -20.64
CA TYR A 253 -17.95 42.15 -21.06
C TYR A 253 -16.87 43.11 -20.60
N PHE A 254 -16.24 43.81 -21.52
CA PHE A 254 -15.38 44.94 -21.17
C PHE A 254 -16.20 46.21 -21.18
N ARG A 255 -16.28 46.91 -20.05
CA ARG A 255 -16.95 48.21 -19.94
C ARG A 255 -15.91 49.31 -20.08
N GLU A 256 -15.92 49.98 -21.21
CA GLU A 256 -15.00 51.08 -21.51
C GLU A 256 -15.19 52.27 -20.54
N ASP A 257 -16.43 52.54 -20.10
CA ASP A 257 -16.74 53.65 -19.18
C ASP A 257 -16.14 53.47 -17.78
N GLU A 258 -16.15 52.24 -17.28
CA GLU A 258 -15.67 51.90 -15.92
C GLU A 258 -14.21 51.43 -15.94
N ASP A 259 -13.62 51.18 -17.12
CA ASP A 259 -12.32 50.52 -17.33
C ASP A 259 -12.23 49.20 -16.53
N LEU A 260 -13.28 48.37 -16.62
CA LEU A 260 -13.39 47.09 -15.91
C LEU A 260 -13.80 45.96 -16.86
N LEU A 261 -13.15 44.81 -16.70
CA LEU A 261 -13.59 43.55 -17.29
C LEU A 261 -14.57 42.86 -16.34
N LEU A 262 -15.81 42.69 -16.80
CA LEU A 262 -16.89 42.06 -16.06
C LEU A 262 -17.15 40.65 -16.60
N VAL A 263 -17.26 39.70 -15.67
CA VAL A 263 -17.69 38.33 -15.95
C VAL A 263 -19.10 38.15 -15.42
N LYS A 264 -20.06 37.88 -16.31
CA LYS A 264 -21.46 37.64 -15.95
C LYS A 264 -21.80 36.17 -16.05
N ILE A 265 -22.36 35.62 -14.98
CA ILE A 265 -22.91 34.27 -14.92
C ILE A 265 -24.33 34.41 -14.39
N THR A 266 -25.33 34.06 -15.20
CA THR A 266 -26.75 34.33 -14.86
C THR A 266 -26.98 35.82 -14.55
N ASP A 267 -27.42 36.13 -13.33
CA ASP A 267 -27.66 37.47 -12.78
C ASP A 267 -26.48 38.03 -11.98
N VAL A 268 -25.48 37.19 -11.66
CA VAL A 268 -24.32 37.57 -10.85
C VAL A 268 -23.24 38.19 -11.74
N THR A 269 -22.72 39.34 -11.31
CA THR A 269 -21.61 40.04 -11.97
C THR A 269 -20.37 40.00 -11.09
N PHE A 270 -19.27 39.48 -11.63
CA PHE A 270 -17.95 39.48 -11.00
C PHE A 270 -17.02 40.45 -11.72
N ILE A 271 -16.12 41.08 -10.97
CA ILE A 271 -15.00 41.85 -11.51
C ILE A 271 -13.83 40.88 -11.71
N TYR A 272 -13.19 40.93 -12.87
CA TYR A 272 -11.99 40.15 -13.14
C TYR A 272 -10.80 40.73 -12.37
N ASP A 273 -10.11 39.92 -11.56
CA ASP A 273 -9.14 40.41 -10.57
C ASP A 273 -7.73 40.69 -11.12
N ASN A 274 -7.50 40.39 -12.40
CA ASN A 274 -6.24 40.64 -13.10
C ASN A 274 -4.99 39.97 -12.49
N GLU A 275 -5.15 38.87 -11.75
CA GLU A 275 -3.99 38.08 -11.31
C GLU A 275 -3.24 37.50 -12.53
N ALA A 276 -1.91 37.44 -12.46
CA ALA A 276 -1.11 36.81 -13.49
C ALA A 276 -1.27 35.28 -13.40
N LEU A 277 -1.96 34.69 -14.38
CA LEU A 277 -2.28 33.25 -14.40
C LEU A 277 -1.35 32.44 -15.30
N GLY A 278 -0.63 33.08 -16.23
CA GLY A 278 0.19 32.39 -17.24
C GLY A 278 -0.65 31.63 -18.26
N CYS A 279 -0.24 30.41 -18.62
CA CYS A 279 -0.97 29.54 -19.53
C CYS A 279 -1.51 28.29 -18.81
N PRO A 280 -2.43 28.42 -17.84
CA PRO A 280 -2.90 27.28 -17.08
C PRO A 280 -3.77 26.37 -17.95
N GLU A 281 -3.55 25.06 -17.86
CA GLU A 281 -4.44 24.08 -18.47
C GLU A 281 -5.89 24.27 -17.96
N ARG A 282 -6.85 24.29 -18.89
CA ARG A 282 -8.27 24.47 -18.59
C ARG A 282 -8.98 23.13 -18.47
N LEU A 283 -9.93 23.07 -17.55
CA LEU A 283 -10.79 21.90 -17.38
C LEU A 283 -11.76 21.80 -18.57
N VAL A 284 -12.04 20.58 -19.03
CA VAL A 284 -13.09 20.36 -20.03
C VAL A 284 -14.45 20.71 -19.40
N ILE A 285 -15.15 21.67 -19.99
CA ILE A 285 -16.44 22.12 -19.52
C ILE A 285 -17.52 21.14 -20.00
N THR A 286 -18.28 20.60 -19.04
CA THR A 286 -19.42 19.71 -19.27
C THR A 286 -20.70 20.37 -18.73
N PRO A 287 -21.89 19.90 -19.09
CA PRO A 287 -23.14 20.42 -18.52
C PRO A 287 -23.19 20.36 -16.98
N LEU A 288 -22.48 19.42 -16.36
CA LEU A 288 -22.34 19.35 -14.90
C LEU A 288 -21.44 20.47 -14.37
N THR A 289 -20.33 20.76 -15.06
CA THR A 289 -19.42 21.86 -14.74
C THR A 289 -20.14 23.21 -14.79
N ASP A 290 -20.97 23.45 -15.82
CA ASP A 290 -21.76 24.69 -15.96
C ASP A 290 -22.75 24.88 -14.80
N ARG A 291 -23.46 23.82 -14.42
CA ARG A 291 -24.35 23.85 -13.25
C ARG A 291 -23.60 24.16 -11.96
N CYS A 292 -22.38 23.65 -11.82
CA CYS A 292 -21.52 23.95 -10.68
C CYS A 292 -21.10 25.42 -10.68
N TYR A 293 -20.70 25.99 -11.83
CA TYR A 293 -20.36 27.42 -11.97
C TYR A 293 -21.50 28.32 -11.54
N ILE A 294 -22.71 28.04 -12.02
CA ILE A 294 -23.92 28.79 -11.65
C ILE A 294 -24.17 28.67 -10.13
N SER A 295 -24.07 27.47 -9.57
CA SER A 295 -24.34 27.23 -8.15
C SER A 295 -23.33 27.91 -7.23
N ILE A 296 -22.04 27.88 -7.58
CA ILE A 296 -20.98 28.59 -6.85
C ILE A 296 -21.20 30.10 -6.97
N ALA A 297 -21.48 30.61 -8.18
CA ALA A 297 -21.72 32.04 -8.41
C ALA A 297 -22.87 32.56 -7.54
N GLN A 298 -24.00 31.84 -7.51
CA GLN A 298 -25.14 32.19 -6.67
C GLN A 298 -24.83 32.08 -5.17
N ALA A 299 -24.09 31.05 -4.74
CA ALA A 299 -23.71 30.90 -3.33
C ALA A 299 -22.87 32.10 -2.84
N LEU A 300 -21.90 32.52 -3.64
CA LEU A 300 -21.04 33.66 -3.34
C LEU A 300 -21.80 34.98 -3.35
N ALA A 301 -22.75 35.16 -4.28
CA ALA A 301 -23.63 36.33 -4.32
C ALA A 301 -24.48 36.45 -3.04
N MET A 302 -24.90 35.31 -2.47
CA MET A 302 -25.63 35.23 -1.20
C MET A 302 -24.73 35.30 0.05
N SER A 303 -23.42 35.52 -0.11
CA SER A 303 -22.42 35.53 0.98
C SER A 303 -22.32 34.20 1.76
N TYR A 304 -22.65 33.08 1.13
CA TYR A 304 -22.39 31.74 1.64
C TYR A 304 -21.07 31.17 1.09
N GLY A 305 -20.51 30.18 1.76
CA GLY A 305 -19.52 29.30 1.16
C GLY A 305 -20.18 28.31 0.18
N ALA A 306 -19.38 27.69 -0.69
CA ALA A 306 -19.86 26.62 -1.57
C ALA A 306 -19.32 25.26 -1.12
N SER A 307 -20.15 24.21 -1.20
CA SER A 307 -19.73 22.84 -0.88
C SER A 307 -20.03 21.86 -2.02
N PRO A 308 -19.13 21.73 -3.02
CA PRO A 308 -19.20 20.66 -3.99
C PRO A 308 -18.99 19.29 -3.32
N ALA A 309 -20.01 18.43 -3.38
CA ALA A 309 -20.05 17.12 -2.76
C ALA A 309 -20.38 16.04 -3.80
N GLY A 310 -19.60 14.95 -3.82
CA GLY A 310 -19.83 13.84 -4.75
C GLY A 310 -18.69 12.83 -4.75
N PRO A 311 -18.79 11.72 -5.51
CA PRO A 311 -17.77 10.67 -5.56
C PRO A 311 -16.38 11.20 -5.95
N ALA A 312 -15.31 10.48 -5.59
CA ALA A 312 -13.96 10.85 -6.00
C ALA A 312 -13.82 10.86 -7.53
N GLY A 313 -13.01 11.77 -8.08
CA GLY A 313 -12.77 11.86 -9.51
C GLY A 313 -13.86 12.58 -10.33
N THR A 314 -14.88 13.16 -9.69
CA THR A 314 -15.93 13.97 -10.37
C THR A 314 -15.54 15.42 -10.65
N GLY A 315 -14.27 15.80 -10.45
CA GLY A 315 -13.76 17.13 -10.81
C GLY A 315 -14.03 18.26 -9.80
N LYS A 316 -14.56 18.01 -8.60
CA LYS A 316 -14.89 19.03 -7.57
C LYS A 316 -13.84 20.14 -7.39
N THR A 317 -12.61 19.76 -7.07
CA THR A 317 -11.49 20.69 -6.80
C THR A 317 -11.07 21.42 -8.07
N GLU A 318 -11.02 20.71 -9.20
CA GLU A 318 -10.63 21.27 -10.49
C GLU A 318 -11.67 22.24 -11.06
N THR A 319 -12.96 21.97 -10.88
CA THR A 319 -14.05 22.91 -11.23
C THR A 319 -13.92 24.21 -10.44
N THR A 320 -13.57 24.12 -9.14
CA THR A 320 -13.36 25.30 -8.30
C THR A 320 -12.14 26.12 -8.74
N LYS A 321 -11.02 25.46 -9.05
CA LYS A 321 -9.82 26.11 -9.59
C LYS A 321 -10.09 26.76 -10.95
N ASP A 322 -10.75 26.05 -11.86
CA ASP A 322 -11.04 26.57 -13.21
C ASP A 322 -11.99 27.79 -13.13
N MET A 323 -12.97 27.78 -12.23
CA MET A 323 -13.81 28.95 -11.99
C MET A 323 -13.00 30.14 -11.46
N ALA A 324 -12.09 29.93 -10.49
CA ALA A 324 -11.25 31.01 -9.99
C ALA A 324 -10.32 31.59 -11.08
N ARG A 325 -9.74 30.73 -11.93
CA ARG A 325 -8.95 31.15 -13.11
C ARG A 325 -9.79 31.93 -14.11
N THR A 326 -11.04 31.53 -14.32
CA THR A 326 -12.01 32.26 -15.17
C THR A 326 -12.26 33.67 -14.67
N LEU A 327 -12.21 33.88 -13.35
CA LEU A 327 -12.39 35.18 -12.70
C LEU A 327 -11.08 35.95 -12.49
N GLY A 328 -9.93 35.41 -12.91
CA GLY A 328 -8.64 36.07 -12.69
C GLY A 328 -8.21 36.10 -11.23
N LYS A 329 -8.70 35.17 -10.39
CA LYS A 329 -8.49 35.11 -8.95
C LYS A 329 -7.40 34.09 -8.57
N TYR A 330 -6.60 34.43 -7.55
CA TYR A 330 -5.69 33.46 -6.91
C TYR A 330 -6.47 32.48 -6.01
N CYS A 331 -6.36 31.18 -6.28
CA CYS A 331 -7.08 30.12 -5.58
C CYS A 331 -6.10 29.17 -4.87
N ILE A 332 -6.16 29.18 -3.55
CA ILE A 332 -5.30 28.35 -2.70
C ILE A 332 -6.02 27.03 -2.45
N VAL A 333 -5.37 25.93 -2.83
CA VAL A 333 -5.91 24.59 -2.62
C VAL A 333 -5.14 23.89 -1.52
N GLN A 334 -5.85 23.49 -0.46
CA GLN A 334 -5.29 22.81 0.69
C GLN A 334 -5.96 21.45 0.85
N ASN A 335 -5.16 20.37 0.73
CA ASN A 335 -5.65 19.02 0.96
C ASN A 335 -5.71 18.75 2.47
N CYS A 336 -6.89 18.45 2.98
CA CYS A 336 -7.12 18.26 4.41
C CYS A 336 -6.76 16.83 4.84
N SER A 337 -6.15 16.71 6.01
CA SER A 337 -5.83 15.45 6.68
C SER A 337 -6.36 15.44 8.12
N ASP A 338 -6.33 14.28 8.75
CA ASP A 338 -6.69 14.07 10.16
C ASP A 338 -5.73 14.77 11.14
N GLN A 339 -4.52 15.10 10.69
CA GLN A 339 -3.49 15.79 11.48
C GLN A 339 -3.65 17.33 11.51
N PHE A 340 -4.68 17.89 10.85
CA PHE A 340 -4.90 19.33 10.85
C PHE A 340 -5.32 19.86 12.22
N ASP A 341 -4.76 21.01 12.59
CA ASP A 341 -5.11 21.75 13.81
C ASP A 341 -6.01 22.97 13.52
N TYR A 342 -6.84 23.34 14.51
CA TYR A 342 -7.76 24.47 14.42
C TYR A 342 -7.03 25.82 14.35
N ARG A 343 -5.82 25.92 14.90
CA ARG A 343 -4.99 27.15 14.81
C ARG A 343 -4.45 27.34 13.40
N GLY A 344 -3.99 26.26 12.77
CA GLY A 344 -3.54 26.26 11.38
C GLY A 344 -4.66 26.70 10.42
N LEU A 345 -5.86 26.13 10.57
CA LEU A 345 -7.03 26.53 9.79
C LEU A 345 -7.42 27.99 10.03
N GLY A 346 -7.41 28.43 11.30
CA GLY A 346 -7.67 29.82 11.67
C GLY A 346 -6.74 30.80 10.95
N LYS A 347 -5.43 30.52 10.93
CA LYS A 347 -4.43 31.32 10.19
C LYS A 347 -4.78 31.40 8.69
N THR A 348 -5.08 30.28 8.04
CA THR A 348 -5.46 30.27 6.61
C THR A 348 -6.72 31.10 6.36
N PHE A 349 -7.75 30.96 7.20
CA PHE A 349 -9.01 31.69 7.07
C PHE A 349 -8.83 33.22 7.23
N LYS A 350 -7.99 33.66 8.17
CA LYS A 350 -7.60 35.08 8.28
C LYS A 350 -6.91 35.57 7.01
N GLY A 351 -5.94 34.80 6.50
CA GLY A 351 -5.24 35.10 5.27
C GLY A 351 -6.19 35.34 4.10
N LEU A 352 -7.16 34.44 3.89
CA LEU A 352 -8.17 34.55 2.83
C LEU A 352 -9.04 35.80 2.98
N ALA A 353 -9.49 36.09 4.20
CA ALA A 353 -10.37 37.22 4.49
C ALA A 353 -9.71 38.58 4.24
N ILE A 354 -8.41 38.70 4.54
CA ILE A 354 -7.66 39.94 4.32
C ILE A 354 -7.24 40.07 2.85
N SER A 355 -6.77 38.97 2.24
CA SER A 355 -6.22 39.02 0.88
C SER A 355 -7.29 39.06 -0.22
N GLY A 356 -8.52 38.64 0.06
CA GLY A 356 -9.58 38.52 -0.96
C GLY A 356 -9.40 37.31 -1.89
N CYS A 357 -8.51 36.37 -1.54
CA CYS A 357 -8.25 35.17 -2.32
C CYS A 357 -9.33 34.11 -2.09
N TRP A 358 -9.38 33.11 -2.99
CA TRP A 358 -10.25 31.95 -2.83
C TRP A 358 -9.49 30.82 -2.12
N GLY A 359 -10.17 30.15 -1.19
CA GLY A 359 -9.66 28.96 -0.52
C GLY A 359 -10.51 27.74 -0.87
N CYS A 360 -9.89 26.72 -1.48
CA CYS A 360 -10.48 25.43 -1.75
C CYS A 360 -9.88 24.38 -0.80
N PHE A 361 -10.68 23.94 0.17
CA PHE A 361 -10.29 22.93 1.15
C PHE A 361 -10.74 21.56 0.65
N ASP A 362 -9.77 20.80 0.12
CA ASP A 362 -10.03 19.49 -0.46
C ASP A 362 -10.19 18.43 0.63
N GLU A 363 -11.21 17.59 0.49
CA GLU A 363 -11.53 16.51 1.44
C GLU A 363 -11.68 16.98 2.88
N PHE A 364 -12.40 18.09 3.08
CA PHE A 364 -12.58 18.76 4.38
C PHE A 364 -13.14 17.83 5.47
N ASN A 365 -13.82 16.76 5.07
CA ASN A 365 -14.40 15.76 5.96
C ASN A 365 -13.42 14.68 6.45
N ARG A 366 -12.11 14.81 6.17
CA ARG A 366 -11.05 14.04 6.83
C ARG A 366 -10.60 14.62 8.18
N ILE A 367 -10.94 15.88 8.45
CA ILE A 367 -10.55 16.54 9.69
C ILE A 367 -11.31 15.92 10.86
N ASN A 368 -10.63 15.75 11.99
CA ASN A 368 -11.23 15.23 13.21
C ASN A 368 -12.38 16.13 13.71
N LEU A 369 -13.49 15.51 14.12
CA LEU A 369 -14.71 16.18 14.58
C LEU A 369 -14.50 17.33 15.61
N PRO A 370 -13.60 17.19 16.62
CA PRO A 370 -13.33 18.29 17.56
C PRO A 370 -12.76 19.54 16.88
N VAL A 371 -11.80 19.36 15.97
CA VAL A 371 -11.17 20.46 15.22
C VAL A 371 -12.18 21.08 14.25
N LEU A 372 -12.97 20.24 13.58
CA LEU A 372 -14.02 20.66 12.65
C LEU A 372 -15.07 21.55 13.33
N SER A 373 -15.40 21.24 14.59
CA SER A 373 -16.36 22.02 15.39
C SER A 373 -15.87 23.44 15.68
N VAL A 374 -14.57 23.60 15.98
CA VAL A 374 -13.94 24.93 16.17
C VAL A 374 -13.82 25.67 14.85
N ALA A 375 -13.44 24.99 13.77
CA ALA A 375 -13.36 25.57 12.43
C ALA A 375 -14.72 26.11 11.96
N ALA A 376 -15.82 25.46 12.32
CA ALA A 376 -17.17 25.95 12.01
C ALA A 376 -17.46 27.33 12.63
N GLN A 377 -17.00 27.57 13.87
CA GLN A 377 -17.15 28.88 14.53
C GLN A 377 -16.30 29.96 13.84
N GLN A 378 -15.07 29.62 13.45
CA GLN A 378 -14.17 30.52 12.71
C GLN A 378 -14.78 30.94 11.36
N ILE A 379 -15.30 29.98 10.58
CA ILE A 379 -15.93 30.25 9.29
C ILE A 379 -17.22 31.07 9.47
N GLN A 380 -18.03 30.75 10.48
CA GLN A 380 -19.25 31.49 10.77
C GLN A 380 -18.97 32.96 11.05
N CYS A 381 -17.94 33.26 11.85
CA CYS A 381 -17.51 34.63 12.14
C CYS A 381 -17.20 35.42 10.86
N LEU A 382 -16.45 34.82 9.93
CA LEU A 382 -16.10 35.44 8.64
C LEU A 382 -17.30 35.69 7.73
N LEU A 383 -18.12 34.66 7.53
CA LEU A 383 -19.28 34.76 6.63
C LEU A 383 -20.36 35.68 7.19
N GLN A 384 -20.48 35.79 8.51
CA GLN A 384 -21.36 36.75 9.15
C GLN A 384 -20.86 38.18 8.92
N ALA A 385 -19.57 38.45 9.11
CA ALA A 385 -18.98 39.76 8.83
C ALA A 385 -19.19 40.18 7.36
N LYS A 386 -19.07 39.22 6.43
CA LYS A 386 -19.38 39.42 5.00
C LYS A 386 -20.85 39.73 4.75
N ARG A 387 -21.78 38.97 5.34
CA ARG A 387 -23.24 39.18 5.25
C ARG A 387 -23.66 40.56 5.76
N GLU A 388 -23.05 41.00 6.86
CA GLU A 388 -23.29 42.31 7.46
C GLU A 388 -22.53 43.45 6.75
N ARG A 389 -21.71 43.14 5.74
CA ARG A 389 -20.89 44.10 4.98
C ARG A 389 -19.98 44.95 5.86
N ARG A 390 -19.40 44.35 6.91
CA ARG A 390 -18.43 45.02 7.79
C ARG A 390 -17.09 45.17 7.07
N LYS A 391 -16.43 46.33 7.24
CA LYS A 391 -15.05 46.54 6.75
C LYS A 391 -14.01 45.95 7.69
N GLU A 392 -14.30 45.90 8.98
CA GLU A 392 -13.44 45.33 10.02
C GLU A 392 -14.28 44.53 11.00
N PHE A 393 -13.72 43.45 11.55
CA PHE A 393 -14.38 42.61 12.55
C PHE A 393 -13.35 41.95 13.48
N LEU A 394 -13.83 41.40 14.59
CA LEU A 394 -13.01 40.67 15.58
C LEU A 394 -13.06 39.17 15.25
N PHE A 395 -11.92 38.53 15.06
CA PHE A 395 -11.82 37.09 14.84
C PHE A 395 -11.87 36.32 16.19
N THR A 396 -12.01 35.00 16.12
CA THR A 396 -12.26 34.14 17.30
C THR A 396 -11.14 34.14 18.33
N ASP A 397 -9.92 34.51 17.96
CA ASP A 397 -8.76 34.64 18.85
C ASP A 397 -8.56 36.06 19.42
N GLY A 398 -9.46 36.99 19.08
CA GLY A 398 -9.43 38.37 19.58
C GLY A 398 -8.71 39.36 18.66
N ASP A 399 -8.23 38.94 17.49
CA ASP A 399 -7.57 39.85 16.55
C ASP A 399 -8.58 40.68 15.73
N LYS A 400 -8.26 41.94 15.49
CA LYS A 400 -9.06 42.84 14.63
C LYS A 400 -8.57 42.77 13.19
N ILE A 401 -9.45 42.39 12.26
CA ILE A 401 -9.10 42.05 10.88
C ILE A 401 -9.86 42.94 9.89
N ILE A 402 -9.18 43.38 8.83
CA ILE A 402 -9.77 44.07 7.67
C ILE A 402 -10.33 43.04 6.69
N LEU A 403 -11.58 43.20 6.29
CA LEU A 403 -12.29 42.27 5.41
C LEU A 403 -12.29 42.76 3.95
N ASN A 404 -11.79 41.92 3.04
CA ASN A 404 -11.99 42.06 1.60
C ASN A 404 -13.12 41.12 1.16
N ASP A 405 -14.27 41.67 0.77
CA ASP A 405 -15.50 40.91 0.46
C ASP A 405 -15.39 39.94 -0.73
N THR A 406 -14.34 40.04 -1.54
CA THR A 406 -14.12 39.16 -2.70
C THR A 406 -13.64 37.76 -2.34
N PHE A 407 -13.27 37.51 -1.08
CA PHE A 407 -12.85 36.19 -0.60
C PHE A 407 -13.96 35.14 -0.72
N ALA A 408 -13.56 33.89 -0.92
CA ALA A 408 -14.47 32.74 -0.96
C ALA A 408 -13.87 31.55 -0.19
N ILE A 409 -14.71 30.84 0.56
CA ILE A 409 -14.37 29.58 1.20
C ILE A 409 -15.19 28.49 0.52
N ILE A 410 -14.49 27.52 -0.05
CA ILE A 410 -15.08 26.40 -0.79
C ILE A 410 -14.54 25.10 -0.18
N ILE A 411 -15.43 24.19 0.17
CA ILE A 411 -15.06 22.90 0.78
C ILE A 411 -15.51 21.77 -0.14
N THR A 412 -14.63 20.80 -0.41
CA THR A 412 -15.02 19.62 -1.19
C THR A 412 -15.26 18.43 -0.27
N MET A 413 -16.22 17.59 -0.63
CA MET A 413 -16.54 16.38 0.11
C MET A 413 -16.65 15.17 -0.79
N ASN A 414 -16.17 14.04 -0.28
CA ASN A 414 -16.37 12.73 -0.87
C ASN A 414 -17.17 11.85 0.12
N PRO A 415 -18.50 11.78 0.00
CA PRO A 415 -19.33 10.96 0.89
C PRO A 415 -19.07 9.46 0.65
N GLY A 416 -19.24 8.63 1.70
CA GLY A 416 -19.26 7.17 1.61
C GLY A 416 -17.91 6.45 1.52
N TYR A 417 -16.79 7.16 1.64
CA TYR A 417 -15.45 6.57 1.69
C TYR A 417 -15.00 6.29 3.13
N ALA A 418 -14.23 5.22 3.33
CA ALA A 418 -13.67 4.86 4.63
C ALA A 418 -12.78 6.00 5.19
N GLY A 419 -12.85 6.22 6.51
CA GLY A 419 -12.08 7.26 7.19
C GLY A 419 -12.60 8.69 7.04
N ARG A 420 -13.77 8.89 6.42
CA ARG A 420 -14.39 10.21 6.25
C ARG A 420 -15.60 10.39 7.17
N GLN A 421 -15.70 11.57 7.78
CA GLN A 421 -16.76 11.93 8.73
C GLN A 421 -17.90 12.68 8.04
N GLU A 422 -19.06 12.77 8.69
CA GLU A 422 -20.11 13.70 8.27
C GLU A 422 -19.84 15.09 8.83
N LEU A 423 -20.21 16.13 8.07
CA LEU A 423 -20.07 17.51 8.57
C LEU A 423 -21.08 17.80 9.68
N PRO A 424 -20.67 18.49 10.75
CA PRO A 424 -21.58 19.06 11.74
C PRO A 424 -22.63 19.99 11.13
N GLU A 425 -23.84 20.00 11.69
CA GLU A 425 -24.96 20.82 11.17
C GLU A 425 -24.69 22.33 11.23
N ASN A 426 -24.00 22.81 12.27
CA ASN A 426 -23.60 24.22 12.40
C ASN A 426 -22.66 24.67 11.26
N LEU A 427 -21.86 23.76 10.71
CA LEU A 427 -21.03 24.03 9.55
C LEU A 427 -21.87 24.00 8.27
N LYS A 428 -22.75 23.00 8.10
CA LYS A 428 -23.59 22.86 6.88
C LYS A 428 -24.41 24.12 6.59
N ILE A 429 -24.93 24.80 7.61
CA ILE A 429 -25.73 26.03 7.46
C ILE A 429 -24.94 27.17 6.78
N ASN A 430 -23.62 27.18 6.88
CA ASN A 430 -22.76 28.21 6.30
C ASN A 430 -22.42 27.97 4.82
N PHE A 431 -22.76 26.80 4.27
CA PHE A 431 -22.41 26.40 2.92
C PHE A 431 -23.63 26.01 2.10
N ARG A 432 -23.64 26.38 0.82
CA ARG A 432 -24.57 25.84 -0.16
C ARG A 432 -24.00 24.54 -0.73
N SER A 433 -24.67 23.42 -0.48
CA SER A 433 -24.28 22.11 -1.00
C SER A 433 -24.56 21.99 -2.51
N ILE A 434 -23.60 21.45 -3.27
CA ILE A 434 -23.67 21.27 -4.73
C ILE A 434 -23.36 19.81 -5.04
N ALA A 435 -24.31 19.08 -5.61
CA ALA A 435 -24.13 17.67 -5.94
C ALA A 435 -23.34 17.50 -7.25
N MET A 436 -22.16 16.90 -7.17
CA MET A 436 -21.27 16.60 -8.30
C MET A 436 -21.36 15.11 -8.65
N MET A 437 -22.11 14.81 -9.71
CA MET A 437 -22.28 13.44 -10.23
C MET A 437 -21.12 13.04 -11.15
N VAL A 438 -21.15 11.81 -11.68
CA VAL A 438 -20.19 11.37 -12.70
C VAL A 438 -20.39 12.20 -13.97
N PRO A 439 -19.37 12.92 -14.48
CA PRO A 439 -19.50 13.71 -15.69
C PRO A 439 -19.53 12.83 -16.93
N ASP A 440 -19.99 13.39 -18.05
CA ASP A 440 -20.02 12.70 -19.32
C ASP A 440 -18.59 12.46 -19.85
N ARG A 441 -18.18 11.19 -19.85
CA ARG A 441 -16.84 10.76 -20.27
C ARG A 441 -16.62 10.95 -21.78
N GLN A 442 -17.67 10.85 -22.59
CA GLN A 442 -17.57 10.95 -24.05
C GLN A 442 -17.19 12.37 -24.48
N ILE A 443 -17.80 13.39 -23.88
CA ILE A 443 -17.47 14.80 -24.13
C ILE A 443 -15.99 15.05 -23.80
N ILE A 444 -15.53 14.55 -22.67
CA ILE A 444 -14.13 14.70 -22.21
C ILE A 444 -13.16 14.03 -23.19
N MET A 445 -13.45 12.80 -23.62
CA MET A 445 -12.63 12.09 -24.62
C MET A 445 -12.54 12.87 -25.92
N ARG A 446 -13.66 13.37 -26.43
CA ARG A 446 -13.73 14.15 -27.69
C ARG A 446 -12.88 15.43 -27.61
N VAL A 447 -13.03 16.21 -26.54
CA VAL A 447 -12.28 17.46 -26.37
C VAL A 447 -10.78 17.21 -26.29
N LYS A 448 -10.38 16.19 -25.52
CA LYS A 448 -8.96 15.84 -25.38
C LYS A 448 -8.36 15.21 -26.64
N LEU A 449 -9.14 14.49 -27.43
CA LEU A 449 -8.71 14.04 -28.77
C LEU A 449 -8.52 15.23 -29.71
N ALA A 450 -9.45 16.19 -29.72
CA ALA A 450 -9.32 17.42 -30.51
C ALA A 450 -8.07 18.22 -30.11
N SER A 451 -7.80 18.39 -28.81
CA SER A 451 -6.56 19.04 -28.34
C SER A 451 -5.30 18.25 -28.69
N GLY A 452 -5.42 16.93 -28.86
CA GLY A 452 -4.33 16.03 -29.28
C GLY A 452 -4.06 16.02 -30.79
N GLY A 453 -4.80 16.82 -31.58
CA GLY A 453 -4.64 16.93 -33.03
C GLY A 453 -5.42 15.89 -33.84
N PHE A 454 -6.45 15.27 -33.26
CA PHE A 454 -7.33 14.33 -33.97
C PHE A 454 -8.49 15.06 -34.65
N LEU A 455 -8.62 14.89 -35.96
CA LEU A 455 -9.70 15.50 -36.74
C LEU A 455 -11.00 14.69 -36.62
N ASP A 456 -10.94 13.35 -36.64
CA ASP A 456 -12.12 12.48 -36.46
C ASP A 456 -12.41 12.20 -34.97
N ASN A 457 -12.30 13.25 -34.15
CA ASN A 457 -12.43 13.16 -32.69
C ASN A 457 -13.81 12.67 -32.21
N THR A 458 -14.87 12.85 -33.00
CA THR A 458 -16.24 12.47 -32.59
C THR A 458 -16.45 10.96 -32.70
N ASN A 459 -16.08 10.34 -33.82
CA ASN A 459 -16.22 8.89 -34.01
C ASN A 459 -15.27 8.13 -33.09
N LEU A 460 -14.02 8.59 -32.98
CA LEU A 460 -13.01 7.97 -32.12
C LEU A 460 -13.41 8.00 -30.64
N ALA A 461 -13.97 9.13 -30.16
CA ALA A 461 -14.49 9.22 -28.79
C ALA A 461 -15.64 8.23 -28.54
N GLN A 462 -16.53 8.03 -29.51
CA GLN A 462 -17.63 7.07 -29.39
C GLN A 462 -17.13 5.62 -29.35
N LYS A 463 -16.18 5.24 -30.22
CA LYS A 463 -15.55 3.91 -30.20
C LYS A 463 -14.85 3.66 -28.87
N PHE A 464 -14.07 4.63 -28.40
CA PHE A 464 -13.34 4.53 -27.13
C PHE A 464 -14.30 4.42 -25.94
N PHE A 465 -15.34 5.26 -25.86
CA PHE A 465 -16.35 5.17 -24.82
C PHE A 465 -17.05 3.80 -24.81
N THR A 466 -17.42 3.30 -26.00
CA THR A 466 -18.09 1.99 -26.15
C THR A 466 -17.19 0.85 -25.69
N LEU A 467 -15.89 0.86 -26.06
CA LEU A 467 -14.93 -0.14 -25.61
C LEU A 467 -14.89 -0.22 -24.08
N TYR A 468 -14.71 0.92 -23.41
CA TYR A 468 -14.55 0.94 -21.95
C TYR A 468 -15.84 0.59 -21.22
N LYS A 469 -17.00 0.97 -21.78
CA LYS A 469 -18.29 0.53 -21.26
C LYS A 469 -18.45 -0.99 -21.40
N CYS A 470 -18.13 -1.57 -22.55
CA CYS A 470 -18.13 -3.02 -22.74
C CYS A 470 -17.14 -3.73 -21.81
N CYS A 471 -15.97 -3.15 -21.55
CA CYS A 471 -15.00 -3.68 -20.60
C CYS A 471 -15.56 -3.69 -19.16
N GLU A 472 -16.23 -2.61 -18.73
CA GLU A 472 -16.89 -2.54 -17.42
C GLU A 472 -18.03 -3.56 -17.27
N ASP A 473 -18.76 -3.84 -18.35
CA ASP A 473 -19.94 -4.74 -18.35
C ASP A 473 -19.58 -6.22 -18.54
N GLN A 474 -18.57 -6.55 -19.34
CA GLN A 474 -18.27 -7.93 -19.77
C GLN A 474 -17.06 -8.58 -19.08
N LEU A 475 -16.04 -7.81 -18.68
CA LEU A 475 -14.85 -8.38 -18.05
C LEU A 475 -15.11 -8.71 -16.58
N SER A 476 -14.26 -9.54 -15.99
CA SER A 476 -14.36 -9.88 -14.58
C SER A 476 -14.22 -8.64 -13.69
N LYS A 477 -14.99 -8.59 -12.59
CA LYS A 477 -14.96 -7.44 -11.66
C LYS A 477 -13.75 -7.51 -10.75
N GLN A 478 -12.62 -6.97 -11.21
CA GLN A 478 -11.39 -6.85 -10.42
C GLN A 478 -11.22 -5.45 -9.81
N VAL A 479 -10.68 -5.38 -8.59
CA VAL A 479 -10.45 -4.09 -7.88
C VAL A 479 -9.41 -3.20 -8.59
N HIS A 480 -8.46 -3.82 -9.29
CA HIS A 480 -7.39 -3.12 -10.02
C HIS A 480 -7.79 -2.66 -11.43
N TYR A 481 -9.00 -2.99 -11.89
CA TYR A 481 -9.52 -2.49 -13.16
C TYR A 481 -10.00 -1.06 -12.99
N ASP A 482 -9.36 -0.14 -13.71
CA ASP A 482 -9.73 1.27 -13.72
C ASP A 482 -10.11 1.72 -15.13
N TYR A 483 -11.41 1.87 -15.36
CA TYR A 483 -11.98 2.49 -16.55
C TYR A 483 -12.51 3.91 -16.27
N GLY A 484 -12.12 4.49 -15.14
CA GLY A 484 -12.48 5.84 -14.72
C GLY A 484 -11.76 6.95 -15.49
N LEU A 485 -12.15 8.19 -15.22
CA LEU A 485 -11.69 9.38 -15.95
C LEU A 485 -10.18 9.59 -15.93
N ARG A 486 -9.50 9.24 -14.84
CA ARG A 486 -8.05 9.42 -14.73
C ARG A 486 -7.28 8.47 -15.64
N ASN A 487 -7.67 7.20 -15.71
CA ASN A 487 -7.09 6.28 -16.69
C ASN A 487 -7.38 6.75 -18.11
N ILE A 488 -8.61 7.20 -18.38
CA ILE A 488 -8.99 7.78 -19.67
C ILE A 488 -8.09 8.96 -20.06
N THR A 489 -7.86 9.93 -19.15
CA THR A 489 -6.98 11.08 -19.43
C THR A 489 -5.52 10.66 -19.66
N ALA A 490 -5.02 9.63 -18.95
CA ALA A 490 -3.68 9.11 -19.17
C ALA A 490 -3.52 8.47 -20.56
N VAL A 491 -4.54 7.72 -21.01
CA VAL A 491 -4.60 7.15 -22.35
C VAL A 491 -4.63 8.25 -23.41
N LEU A 492 -5.47 9.28 -23.23
CA LEU A 492 -5.59 10.41 -24.16
C LEU A 492 -4.29 11.20 -24.32
N ARG A 493 -3.55 11.42 -23.22
CA ARG A 493 -2.23 12.06 -23.26
C ARG A 493 -1.21 11.24 -24.05
N THR A 494 -1.26 9.91 -23.89
CA THR A 494 -0.41 8.97 -24.62
C THR A 494 -0.76 8.96 -26.11
N LEU A 495 -2.05 8.99 -26.45
CA LEU A 495 -2.53 9.09 -27.83
C LEU A 495 -1.96 10.31 -28.57
N GLY A 496 -2.03 11.50 -27.96
CA GLY A 496 -1.45 12.70 -28.56
C GLY A 496 0.07 12.61 -28.76
N THR A 497 0.77 11.93 -27.85
CA THR A 497 2.22 11.72 -27.97
C THR A 497 2.58 10.72 -29.07
N VAL A 498 1.86 9.60 -29.15
CA VAL A 498 2.06 8.59 -30.19
C VAL A 498 1.69 9.15 -31.56
N LYS A 499 0.59 9.91 -31.69
CA LYS A 499 0.20 10.58 -32.93
C LYS A 499 1.30 11.48 -33.48
N ARG A 500 2.04 12.19 -32.63
CA ARG A 500 3.20 13.00 -33.01
C ARG A 500 4.37 12.14 -33.48
N SER A 501 4.71 11.08 -32.73
CA SER A 501 5.81 10.18 -33.09
C SER A 501 5.57 9.40 -34.40
N ARG A 502 4.29 9.15 -34.72
CA ARG A 502 3.83 8.33 -35.86
C ARG A 502 2.76 9.06 -36.65
N SER A 503 3.08 10.25 -37.16
CA SER A 503 2.10 11.12 -37.86
C SER A 503 1.48 10.48 -39.11
N LYS A 504 2.17 9.53 -39.74
CA LYS A 504 1.75 8.81 -40.96
C LYS A 504 0.71 7.71 -40.72
N ASP A 505 0.61 7.17 -39.50
CA ASP A 505 -0.34 6.11 -39.18
C ASP A 505 -1.78 6.69 -39.18
N SER A 506 -2.77 5.87 -39.55
CA SER A 506 -4.18 6.28 -39.46
C SER A 506 -4.58 6.51 -38.00
N GLU A 507 -5.50 7.46 -37.76
CA GLU A 507 -5.96 7.79 -36.41
C GLU A 507 -6.53 6.57 -35.67
N ASP A 508 -7.30 5.73 -36.37
CA ASP A 508 -7.83 4.46 -35.83
C ASP A 508 -6.70 3.49 -35.39
N THR A 509 -5.62 3.35 -36.19
CA THR A 509 -4.50 2.44 -35.85
C THR A 509 -3.77 2.91 -34.60
N ILE A 510 -3.60 4.23 -34.46
CA ILE A 510 -2.95 4.83 -33.28
C ILE A 510 -3.81 4.62 -32.03
N VAL A 511 -5.12 4.84 -32.15
CA VAL A 511 -6.07 4.63 -31.05
C VAL A 511 -6.08 3.19 -30.59
N MET A 512 -6.19 2.24 -31.53
CA MET A 512 -6.18 0.81 -31.24
C MET A 512 -4.88 0.37 -30.53
N ARG A 513 -3.71 0.84 -31.00
CA ARG A 513 -2.41 0.50 -30.40
C ARG A 513 -2.32 0.92 -28.94
N VAL A 514 -2.61 2.18 -28.65
CA VAL A 514 -2.48 2.72 -27.28
C VAL A 514 -3.51 2.07 -26.35
N LEU A 515 -4.74 1.83 -26.81
CA LEU A 515 -5.77 1.17 -26.00
C LEU A 515 -5.37 -0.26 -25.64
N ARG A 516 -4.71 -0.99 -26.56
CA ARG A 516 -4.17 -2.32 -26.30
C ARG A 516 -3.05 -2.26 -25.27
N ASP A 517 -1.99 -1.52 -25.56
CA ASP A 517 -0.75 -1.56 -24.80
C ASP A 517 -0.93 -1.05 -23.36
N MET A 518 -1.80 -0.05 -23.13
CA MET A 518 -2.07 0.49 -21.79
C MET A 518 -2.97 -0.38 -20.90
N ASN A 519 -3.74 -1.33 -21.47
CA ASN A 519 -4.68 -2.15 -20.70
C ASN A 519 -4.20 -3.59 -20.55
N LEU A 520 -3.46 -4.13 -21.52
CA LEU A 520 -3.03 -5.53 -21.51
C LEU A 520 -2.23 -5.90 -20.26
N SER A 521 -1.39 -4.99 -19.75
CA SER A 521 -0.58 -5.26 -18.55
C SER A 521 -1.39 -5.42 -17.27
N LYS A 522 -2.64 -4.90 -17.25
CA LYS A 522 -3.51 -4.87 -16.08
C LYS A 522 -4.44 -6.07 -16.00
N LEU A 523 -4.76 -6.69 -17.13
CA LEU A 523 -5.76 -7.75 -17.22
C LEU A 523 -5.24 -9.06 -16.63
N ILE A 524 -6.16 -9.85 -16.08
CA ILE A 524 -5.91 -11.25 -15.74
C ILE A 524 -5.88 -12.09 -17.01
N ASP A 525 -5.20 -13.25 -16.96
CA ASP A 525 -4.98 -14.11 -18.12
C ASP A 525 -6.28 -14.57 -18.82
N GLU A 526 -7.38 -14.70 -18.06
CA GLU A 526 -8.70 -15.11 -18.60
C GLU A 526 -9.42 -13.98 -19.36
N ASP A 527 -9.19 -12.71 -18.97
CA ASP A 527 -9.86 -11.54 -19.55
C ASP A 527 -9.09 -10.98 -20.76
N GLU A 528 -7.79 -11.29 -20.89
CA GLU A 528 -6.96 -10.84 -22.00
C GLU A 528 -7.53 -11.23 -23.39
N PRO A 529 -7.94 -12.49 -23.65
CA PRO A 529 -8.54 -12.87 -24.93
C PRO A 529 -9.89 -12.16 -25.20
N LEU A 530 -10.71 -11.95 -24.16
CA LEU A 530 -11.99 -11.26 -24.29
C LEU A 530 -11.80 -9.79 -24.69
N PHE A 531 -10.84 -9.12 -24.07
CA PHE A 531 -10.49 -7.75 -24.41
C PHE A 531 -9.97 -7.61 -25.84
N LEU A 532 -9.11 -8.53 -26.30
CA LEU A 532 -8.62 -8.53 -27.67
C LEU A 532 -9.76 -8.74 -28.68
N SER A 533 -10.72 -9.62 -28.38
CA SER A 533 -11.92 -9.80 -29.22
C SER A 533 -12.75 -8.52 -29.32
N LEU A 534 -13.00 -7.83 -28.19
CA LEU A 534 -13.73 -6.56 -28.17
C LEU A 534 -13.02 -5.47 -28.98
N LEU A 535 -11.68 -5.46 -28.94
CA LEU A 535 -10.87 -4.51 -29.70
C LEU A 535 -10.94 -4.79 -31.21
N GLU A 536 -10.93 -6.06 -31.62
CA GLU A 536 -11.07 -6.48 -33.02
C GLU A 536 -12.46 -6.15 -33.58
N ASP A 537 -13.52 -6.29 -32.77
CA ASP A 537 -14.90 -5.94 -33.16
C ASP A 537 -15.08 -4.43 -33.43
N LEU A 538 -14.42 -3.58 -32.64
CA LEU A 538 -14.50 -2.12 -32.78
C LEU A 538 -13.58 -1.55 -33.87
N PHE A 539 -12.48 -2.25 -34.17
CA PHE A 539 -11.48 -1.86 -35.16
C PHE A 539 -11.23 -2.98 -36.19
N PRO A 540 -12.25 -3.34 -37.00
CA PRO A 540 -12.16 -4.47 -37.92
C PRO A 540 -11.11 -4.23 -39.01
N GLY A 541 -10.29 -5.25 -39.29
CA GLY A 541 -9.33 -5.25 -40.38
C GLY A 541 -7.99 -4.54 -40.12
N ILE A 542 -7.76 -4.02 -38.91
CA ILE A 542 -6.50 -3.37 -38.52
C ILE A 542 -5.58 -4.39 -37.84
N LYS A 543 -4.40 -4.65 -38.42
CA LYS A 543 -3.35 -5.47 -37.79
C LYS A 543 -2.26 -4.56 -37.23
N LEU A 544 -1.94 -4.74 -35.94
CA LEU A 544 -0.95 -3.95 -35.24
C LEU A 544 0.44 -4.60 -35.28
N ASP A 545 1.44 -3.85 -35.73
CA ASP A 545 2.84 -4.27 -35.59
C ASP A 545 3.28 -4.30 -34.11
N LYS A 546 4.03 -5.33 -33.73
CA LYS A 546 4.69 -5.42 -32.41
C LYS A 546 5.99 -4.63 -32.45
N GLU A 547 6.15 -3.66 -31.55
CA GLU A 547 7.45 -3.00 -31.34
C GLU A 547 8.45 -4.01 -30.76
N LYS A 548 9.69 -3.99 -31.26
CA LYS A 548 10.76 -4.88 -30.81
C LYS A 548 11.83 -4.06 -30.09
N TYR A 549 12.10 -4.39 -28.82
CA TYR A 549 13.16 -3.79 -28.03
C TYR A 549 14.41 -4.67 -28.04
N ASP A 550 15.12 -4.73 -29.18
CA ASP A 550 16.21 -5.69 -29.38
C ASP A 550 17.39 -5.50 -28.40
N ASP A 551 17.76 -4.25 -28.10
CA ASP A 551 18.87 -3.97 -27.17
C ASP A 551 18.50 -4.27 -25.72
N LEU A 552 17.25 -3.95 -25.32
CA LEU A 552 16.74 -4.28 -24.00
C LEU A 552 16.65 -5.81 -23.81
N GLN A 553 16.19 -6.54 -24.82
CA GLN A 553 16.13 -8.00 -24.78
C GLN A 553 17.50 -8.65 -24.61
N LYS A 554 18.52 -8.14 -25.31
CA LYS A 554 19.91 -8.60 -25.13
C LYS A 554 20.41 -8.32 -23.72
N ALA A 555 20.12 -7.14 -23.17
CA ALA A 555 20.51 -6.77 -21.82
C ALA A 555 19.80 -7.63 -20.75
N ILE A 556 18.50 -7.90 -20.92
CA ILE A 556 17.72 -8.80 -20.07
C ILE A 556 18.32 -10.20 -20.11
N GLN A 557 18.55 -10.76 -21.31
CA GLN A 557 19.14 -12.10 -21.46
C GLN A 557 20.49 -12.19 -20.74
N LYS A 558 21.38 -11.23 -20.98
CA LYS A 558 22.69 -11.18 -20.31
C LYS A 558 22.55 -11.17 -18.79
N LYS A 559 21.66 -10.34 -18.23
CA LYS A 559 21.47 -10.25 -16.79
C LYS A 559 20.85 -11.51 -16.19
N VAL A 560 19.92 -12.14 -16.91
CA VAL A 560 19.30 -13.41 -16.52
C VAL A 560 20.34 -14.52 -16.44
N ASP A 561 21.24 -14.59 -17.43
CA ASP A 561 22.33 -15.57 -17.45
C ASP A 561 23.35 -15.34 -16.32
N GLU A 562 23.71 -14.08 -16.04
CA GLU A 562 24.58 -13.71 -14.92
C GLU A 562 24.02 -14.15 -13.55
N ASP A 563 22.71 -14.02 -13.36
CA ASP A 563 22.03 -14.40 -12.11
C ASP A 563 21.72 -15.92 -12.03
N GLY A 564 22.03 -16.68 -13.10
CA GLY A 564 21.77 -18.12 -13.22
C GLY A 564 20.27 -18.46 -13.34
N LEU A 565 19.46 -17.51 -13.82
CA LEU A 565 18.01 -17.66 -14.00
C LEU A 565 17.67 -18.14 -15.41
N ILE A 566 16.39 -18.40 -15.67
CA ILE A 566 15.89 -18.84 -16.98
C ILE A 566 15.00 -17.77 -17.57
N ASN A 567 15.30 -17.38 -18.81
CA ASN A 567 14.53 -16.39 -19.53
C ASN A 567 13.27 -17.02 -20.13
N TYR A 568 12.26 -17.24 -19.29
CA TYR A 568 10.99 -17.79 -19.72
C TYR A 568 10.14 -16.72 -20.44
N ASN A 569 9.58 -17.06 -21.60
CA ASN A 569 8.95 -16.09 -22.51
C ASN A 569 7.82 -15.28 -21.86
N GLU A 570 6.90 -15.92 -21.15
CA GLU A 570 5.75 -15.25 -20.52
C GLU A 570 6.20 -14.30 -19.40
N TRP A 571 7.20 -14.72 -18.62
CA TRP A 571 7.78 -13.88 -17.58
C TRP A 571 8.57 -12.70 -18.18
N ASN A 572 9.30 -12.92 -19.28
CA ASN A 572 9.99 -11.86 -20.03
C ASN A 572 9.01 -10.81 -20.56
N LEU A 573 7.85 -11.22 -21.10
CA LEU A 573 6.80 -10.28 -21.53
C LEU A 573 6.39 -9.35 -20.38
N LYS A 574 6.29 -9.84 -19.14
CA LYS A 574 6.01 -8.99 -17.97
C LYS A 574 7.16 -8.04 -17.62
N VAL A 575 8.42 -8.41 -17.86
CA VAL A 575 9.58 -7.50 -17.74
C VAL A 575 9.48 -6.35 -18.74
N ILE A 576 9.09 -6.64 -19.99
CA ILE A 576 8.87 -5.60 -21.02
C ILE A 576 7.71 -4.69 -20.62
N GLN A 577 6.59 -5.25 -20.18
CA GLN A 577 5.43 -4.47 -19.72
C GLN A 577 5.80 -3.55 -18.55
N LEU A 578 6.67 -4.01 -17.64
CA LEU A 578 7.22 -3.19 -16.56
C LEU A 578 8.07 -2.04 -17.11
N TYR A 579 8.90 -2.30 -18.13
CA TYR A 579 9.67 -1.25 -18.81
C TYR A 579 8.75 -0.23 -19.50
N GLU A 580 7.73 -0.65 -20.24
CA GLU A 580 6.80 0.26 -20.91
C GLU A 580 6.02 1.11 -19.91
N THR A 581 5.56 0.48 -18.81
CA THR A 581 4.81 1.17 -17.76
C THR A 581 5.67 2.21 -17.04
N GLN A 582 6.95 1.94 -16.81
CA GLN A 582 7.86 2.89 -16.15
C GLN A 582 8.12 4.16 -16.98
N CYS A 583 8.03 4.05 -18.31
CA CYS A 583 8.22 5.17 -19.22
C CYS A 583 7.03 6.14 -19.14
N VAL A 584 5.82 5.62 -18.90
CA VAL A 584 4.59 6.42 -18.87
C VAL A 584 4.24 6.93 -17.46
N ARG A 585 4.45 6.12 -16.42
CA ARG A 585 4.09 6.45 -15.04
C ARG A 585 5.28 6.35 -14.09
N HIS A 586 5.26 7.17 -13.04
CA HIS A 586 6.30 7.17 -12.01
C HIS A 586 5.93 6.33 -10.77
N GLY A 587 4.65 6.13 -10.51
CA GLY A 587 4.14 5.18 -9.53
C GLY A 587 3.67 3.90 -10.20
N ILE A 588 4.19 2.74 -9.80
CA ILE A 588 3.93 1.44 -10.45
C ILE A 588 3.57 0.41 -9.38
N MET A 589 2.46 -0.31 -9.56
CA MET A 589 2.06 -1.44 -8.72
C MET A 589 2.30 -2.75 -9.46
N VAL A 590 3.18 -3.58 -8.91
CA VAL A 590 3.43 -4.95 -9.35
C VAL A 590 2.56 -5.87 -8.49
N LEU A 591 1.41 -6.26 -9.04
CA LEU A 591 0.36 -7.04 -8.39
C LEU A 591 0.54 -8.53 -8.71
N GLY A 592 0.28 -9.40 -7.74
CA GLY A 592 0.23 -10.83 -7.99
C GLY A 592 0.54 -11.69 -6.76
N PRO A 593 0.27 -12.99 -6.80
CA PRO A 593 0.54 -13.89 -5.69
C PRO A 593 2.02 -13.99 -5.33
N SER A 594 2.30 -14.46 -4.11
CA SER A 594 3.66 -14.76 -3.67
C SER A 594 4.29 -15.82 -4.57
N GLY A 595 5.54 -15.62 -4.96
CA GLY A 595 6.27 -16.56 -5.82
C GLY A 595 6.06 -16.40 -7.33
N ALA A 596 5.25 -15.44 -7.79
CA ALA A 596 5.10 -15.11 -9.22
C ALA A 596 6.35 -14.43 -9.86
N GLY A 597 7.49 -14.37 -9.17
CA GLY A 597 8.73 -13.79 -9.70
C GLY A 597 8.81 -12.26 -9.73
N LYS A 598 7.91 -11.54 -9.03
CA LYS A 598 7.84 -10.06 -8.98
C LYS A 598 9.17 -9.39 -8.61
N THR A 599 9.75 -9.79 -7.48
CA THR A 599 11.03 -9.25 -6.99
C THR A 599 12.15 -9.41 -8.03
N LYS A 600 12.23 -10.59 -8.66
CA LYS A 600 13.22 -10.87 -9.69
C LYS A 600 12.96 -10.10 -10.98
N CYS A 601 11.70 -9.86 -11.34
CA CYS A 601 11.34 -9.05 -12.50
C CYS A 601 11.88 -7.62 -12.34
N CYS A 602 11.68 -7.01 -11.17
CA CYS A 602 12.22 -5.69 -10.86
C CYS A 602 13.76 -5.68 -10.87
N GLN A 603 14.41 -6.67 -10.25
CA GLN A 603 15.88 -6.76 -10.17
C GLN A 603 16.52 -6.93 -11.55
N ILE A 604 15.95 -7.78 -12.41
CA ILE A 604 16.46 -8.00 -13.77
C ILE A 604 16.28 -6.76 -14.63
N LEU A 605 15.14 -6.05 -14.52
CA LEU A 605 14.95 -4.81 -15.24
C LEU A 605 15.96 -3.73 -14.81
N MET A 606 16.18 -3.56 -13.50
CA MET A 606 17.21 -2.66 -12.97
C MET A 606 18.62 -3.01 -13.48
N GLY A 607 18.97 -4.29 -13.45
CA GLY A 607 20.25 -4.78 -13.99
C GLY A 607 20.39 -4.52 -15.49
N ALA A 608 19.33 -4.78 -16.27
CA ALA A 608 19.31 -4.53 -17.71
C ALA A 608 19.46 -3.04 -18.05
N LEU A 609 18.78 -2.14 -17.32
CA LEU A 609 18.93 -0.69 -17.47
C LEU A 609 20.35 -0.23 -17.12
N THR A 610 20.97 -0.85 -16.12
CA THR A 610 22.36 -0.58 -15.73
C THR A 610 23.34 -0.98 -16.85
N ILE A 611 23.10 -2.11 -17.52
CA ILE A 611 23.88 -2.54 -18.69
C ILE A 611 23.71 -1.57 -19.86
N LEU A 612 22.51 -0.99 -20.03
CA LEU A 612 22.21 0.02 -21.05
C LEU A 612 22.77 1.43 -20.72
N GLY A 613 23.45 1.60 -19.58
CA GLY A 613 24.12 2.84 -19.19
C GLY A 613 23.34 3.72 -18.19
N THR A 614 22.18 3.27 -17.70
CA THR A 614 21.44 3.96 -16.63
C THR A 614 21.63 3.23 -15.32
N HIS A 615 22.50 3.72 -14.44
CA HIS A 615 22.79 3.08 -13.16
C HIS A 615 21.56 3.16 -12.25
N THR A 616 20.87 2.03 -12.05
CA THR A 616 19.68 1.99 -11.20
C THR A 616 20.01 1.46 -9.81
N ARG A 617 19.50 2.12 -8.77
CA ARG A 617 19.63 1.71 -7.36
C ARG A 617 18.26 1.70 -6.69
N ASP A 618 18.07 0.85 -5.68
CA ASP A 618 16.81 0.77 -4.94
C ASP A 618 16.93 1.00 -3.43
N TYR A 619 15.88 1.59 -2.86
CA TYR A 619 15.57 1.57 -1.43
C TYR A 619 14.32 0.74 -1.20
N ARG A 620 14.43 -0.34 -0.42
CA ARG A 620 13.29 -1.20 -0.09
C ARG A 620 12.80 -0.93 1.31
N MET A 621 11.49 -0.85 1.51
CA MET A 621 10.88 -0.79 2.84
C MET A 621 9.52 -1.48 2.85
N ASN A 622 9.12 -2.02 3.99
CA ASN A 622 7.75 -2.49 4.19
C ASN A 622 6.93 -1.36 4.85
N PRO A 623 5.91 -0.81 4.18
CA PRO A 623 5.13 0.30 4.75
C PRO A 623 4.32 -0.12 5.99
N LYS A 624 4.02 -1.42 6.15
CA LYS A 624 3.22 -1.96 7.26
C LYS A 624 4.04 -2.49 8.44
N SER A 625 5.37 -2.57 8.30
CA SER A 625 6.24 -2.89 9.45
C SER A 625 6.36 -1.71 10.42
N ILE A 626 6.05 -0.50 9.97
CA ILE A 626 6.06 0.75 10.74
C ILE A 626 4.68 1.40 10.72
N THR A 627 4.44 2.33 11.64
CA THR A 627 3.20 3.12 11.64
C THR A 627 3.23 4.21 10.57
N ALA A 628 2.07 4.65 10.09
CA ALA A 628 1.96 5.75 9.10
C ALA A 628 2.66 7.03 9.59
N SER A 629 2.54 7.31 10.89
CA SER A 629 3.18 8.44 11.57
C SER A 629 4.71 8.33 11.54
N GLN A 630 5.28 7.14 11.80
CA GLN A 630 6.72 6.90 11.67
C GLN A 630 7.21 6.92 10.21
N MET A 631 6.33 6.64 9.25
CA MET A 631 6.64 6.65 7.83
C MET A 631 6.82 8.09 7.29
N PHE A 632 5.88 9.00 7.58
CA PHE A 632 5.87 10.36 7.03
C PHE A 632 6.44 11.43 7.97
N GLY A 633 6.41 11.20 9.27
CA GLY A 633 6.81 12.15 10.30
C GLY A 633 5.64 12.56 11.20
N ILE A 634 5.97 13.11 12.37
CA ILE A 634 5.02 13.52 13.41
C ILE A 634 5.36 14.93 13.86
N LEU A 635 4.33 15.77 13.98
CA LEU A 635 4.41 17.03 14.70
C LEU A 635 3.95 16.80 16.15
N ASP A 636 4.84 17.02 17.11
CA ASP A 636 4.45 16.96 18.53
C ASP A 636 3.64 18.21 18.89
N VAL A 637 2.41 18.02 19.36
CA VAL A 637 1.49 19.12 19.68
C VAL A 637 1.93 19.91 20.91
N ALA A 638 2.65 19.27 21.84
CA ALA A 638 3.08 19.91 23.07
C ALA A 638 4.29 20.83 22.83
N THR A 639 5.27 20.37 22.06
CA THR A 639 6.53 21.10 21.81
C THR A 639 6.54 21.86 20.49
N ASN A 640 5.59 21.56 19.58
CA ASN A 640 5.58 22.03 18.19
C ASN A 640 6.83 21.58 17.39
N ASP A 641 7.51 20.52 17.84
CA ASP A 641 8.68 19.96 17.17
C ASP A 641 8.27 18.95 16.10
N TRP A 642 8.97 19.02 14.96
CA TRP A 642 8.79 18.08 13.86
C TRP A 642 9.82 16.95 13.94
N THR A 643 9.34 15.70 13.99
CA THR A 643 10.17 14.51 13.83
C THR A 643 9.97 13.95 12.42
N ASP A 644 11.05 13.89 11.64
CA ASP A 644 11.01 13.35 10.28
C ASP A 644 10.66 11.85 10.26
N GLY A 645 9.89 11.42 9.25
CA GLY A 645 9.62 10.02 8.99
C GLY A 645 10.74 9.31 8.20
N ILE A 646 10.65 7.97 8.18
CA ILE A 646 11.60 7.13 7.42
C ILE A 646 11.46 7.39 5.91
N PHE A 647 10.23 7.38 5.38
CA PHE A 647 9.98 7.58 3.95
C PHE A 647 10.33 9.00 3.52
N SER A 648 9.95 10.02 4.30
CA SER A 648 10.31 11.41 4.01
C SER A 648 11.83 11.62 3.97
N THR A 649 12.57 10.96 4.85
CA THR A 649 14.05 11.03 4.86
C THR A 649 14.66 10.36 3.63
N LEU A 650 14.18 9.16 3.27
CA LEU A 650 14.61 8.47 2.04
C LEU A 650 14.29 9.30 0.79
N TRP A 651 13.12 9.93 0.77
CA TRP A 651 12.69 10.82 -0.31
C TRP A 651 13.66 12.00 -0.48
N ARG A 652 14.00 12.71 0.61
CA ARG A 652 14.99 13.80 0.58
C ARG A 652 16.38 13.32 0.12
N ARG A 653 16.79 12.11 0.51
CA ARG A 653 18.08 11.52 0.07
C ARG A 653 18.12 11.31 -1.44
N THR A 654 17.04 10.82 -2.04
CA THR A 654 16.99 10.65 -3.51
C THR A 654 17.09 11.98 -4.25
N LEU A 655 16.48 13.04 -3.71
CA LEU A 655 16.56 14.38 -4.29
C LEU A 655 17.98 14.95 -4.23
N LYS A 656 18.67 14.80 -3.08
CA LYS A 656 20.09 15.18 -2.95
C LYS A 656 20.98 14.37 -3.90
N ALA A 657 20.73 13.08 -4.06
CA ALA A 657 21.47 12.24 -4.99
C ALA A 657 21.29 12.70 -6.45
N TYR A 658 20.06 13.08 -6.82
CA TYR A 658 19.75 13.64 -8.14
C TYR A 658 20.48 14.96 -8.43
N GLU A 659 20.55 15.86 -7.45
CA GLU A 659 21.29 17.12 -7.61
C GLU A 659 22.79 16.89 -7.85
N VAL A 660 23.37 15.90 -7.17
CA VAL A 660 24.77 15.50 -7.35
C VAL A 660 24.98 14.84 -8.72
N SER A 661 24.10 13.91 -9.12
CA SER A 661 24.21 13.21 -10.40
C SER A 661 24.08 14.15 -11.60
N THR A 662 23.20 15.16 -11.49
CA THR A 662 23.01 16.17 -12.53
C THR A 662 24.26 17.04 -12.71
N LYS A 663 25.00 17.32 -11.62
CA LYS A 663 26.26 18.06 -11.68
C LYS A 663 27.44 17.23 -12.20
N SER A 664 27.44 15.92 -11.96
CA SER A 664 28.52 15.02 -12.38
C SER A 664 28.33 14.41 -13.78
N GLY A 665 27.15 14.56 -14.40
CA GLY A 665 26.84 14.03 -15.73
C GLY A 665 26.57 12.52 -15.77
N ILE A 666 26.43 11.87 -14.61
CA ILE A 666 26.15 10.44 -14.51
C ILE A 666 24.62 10.23 -14.46
N HIS A 667 24.09 9.42 -15.38
CA HIS A 667 22.68 9.04 -15.38
C HIS A 667 22.40 7.95 -14.34
N GLU A 668 22.16 8.37 -13.09
CA GLU A 668 21.64 7.50 -12.03
C GLU A 668 20.10 7.58 -11.99
N ALA A 669 19.42 6.44 -11.77
CA ALA A 669 18.00 6.37 -11.47
C ALA A 669 17.74 5.64 -10.15
N TRP A 670 16.73 6.07 -9.42
CA TRP A 670 16.46 5.61 -8.05
C TRP A 670 15.06 5.01 -7.92
N TRP A 671 14.95 3.80 -7.43
CA TRP A 671 13.68 3.12 -7.22
C TRP A 671 13.39 3.00 -5.73
N ILE A 672 12.28 3.55 -5.27
CA ILE A 672 11.80 3.32 -3.91
C ILE A 672 10.76 2.21 -4.00
N ILE A 673 11.09 1.03 -3.45
CA ILE A 673 10.25 -0.16 -3.50
C ILE A 673 9.55 -0.33 -2.15
N LEU A 674 8.23 -0.20 -2.15
CA LEU A 674 7.35 -0.45 -1.03
C LEU A 674 6.83 -1.88 -1.14
N ASP A 675 7.43 -2.79 -0.38
CA ASP A 675 7.12 -4.22 -0.39
C ASP A 675 6.31 -4.60 0.85
N GLY A 676 4.98 -4.62 0.72
CA GLY A 676 4.05 -4.90 1.81
C GLY A 676 2.59 -4.74 1.38
N PRO A 677 1.63 -5.07 2.26
CA PRO A 677 0.21 -4.82 2.01
C PRO A 677 -0.08 -3.31 1.90
N VAL A 678 -1.09 -2.98 1.10
CA VAL A 678 -1.56 -1.60 0.91
C VAL A 678 -2.94 -1.44 1.55
N ASP A 679 -3.07 -0.43 2.40
CA ASP A 679 -4.32 0.03 2.99
C ASP A 679 -4.50 1.52 2.76
N ALA A 680 -5.75 1.98 2.90
CA ALA A 680 -6.13 3.36 2.64
C ALA A 680 -5.39 4.39 3.52
N ILE A 681 -4.97 4.06 4.74
CA ILE A 681 -4.43 5.04 5.70
C ILE A 681 -3.14 5.70 5.18
N TRP A 682 -2.09 4.92 4.91
CA TRP A 682 -0.80 5.51 4.54
C TRP A 682 -0.70 5.83 3.06
N ILE A 683 -1.35 5.04 2.19
CA ILE A 683 -1.24 5.21 0.74
C ILE A 683 -1.91 6.51 0.27
N GLU A 684 -2.93 6.97 0.98
CA GLU A 684 -3.65 8.19 0.62
C GLU A 684 -2.79 9.45 0.81
N ASN A 685 -1.81 9.43 1.73
CA ASN A 685 -0.84 10.51 1.89
C ASN A 685 0.13 10.62 0.71
N LEU A 686 0.29 9.55 -0.08
CA LEU A 686 1.13 9.53 -1.29
C LEU A 686 0.40 9.97 -2.55
N ASN A 687 -0.91 10.20 -2.48
CA ASN A 687 -1.73 10.59 -3.62
C ASN A 687 -1.20 11.85 -4.35
N SER A 688 -0.72 12.85 -3.61
CA SER A 688 -0.14 14.07 -4.17
C SER A 688 1.14 13.82 -4.97
N VAL A 689 1.93 12.81 -4.57
CA VAL A 689 3.16 12.39 -5.27
C VAL A 689 2.84 11.54 -6.48
N LEU A 690 1.89 10.61 -6.34
CA LEU A 690 1.49 9.65 -7.38
C LEU A 690 0.77 10.32 -8.56
N ASP A 691 0.23 11.51 -8.35
CA ASP A 691 -0.40 12.33 -9.40
C ASP A 691 0.65 13.09 -10.24
N ASP A 692 0.16 13.82 -11.25
CA ASP A 692 1.01 14.67 -12.10
C ASP A 692 1.69 15.82 -11.33
N ASN A 693 1.18 16.16 -10.14
CA ASN A 693 1.78 17.15 -9.24
C ASN A 693 3.19 16.77 -8.78
N LYS A 694 3.48 15.47 -8.61
CA LYS A 694 4.80 14.95 -8.19
C LYS A 694 5.38 15.64 -6.94
N LEU A 695 4.53 15.96 -5.96
CA LEU A 695 4.89 16.68 -4.73
C LEU A 695 4.45 15.89 -3.50
N LEU A 696 5.40 15.63 -2.59
CA LEU A 696 5.13 15.02 -1.29
C LEU A 696 4.76 16.12 -0.30
N THR A 697 3.52 16.08 0.16
CA THR A 697 2.98 17.02 1.15
C THR A 697 2.98 16.40 2.53
N LEU A 698 3.80 16.92 3.44
CA LEU A 698 3.88 16.49 4.83
C LEU A 698 2.96 17.33 5.72
N ALA A 699 2.65 16.84 6.93
CA ALA A 699 1.71 17.49 7.84
C ALA A 699 2.22 18.82 8.41
N ASN A 700 3.54 19.01 8.50
CA ASN A 700 4.15 20.30 8.83
C ASN A 700 4.01 21.34 7.70
N GLY A 701 3.42 20.98 6.56
CA GLY A 701 3.25 21.83 5.39
C GLY A 701 4.40 21.78 4.38
N ASP A 702 5.47 21.00 4.64
CA ASP A 702 6.57 20.83 3.70
C ASP A 702 6.10 20.20 2.39
N ARG A 703 6.56 20.77 1.27
CA ARG A 703 6.27 20.31 -0.09
C ARG A 703 7.56 19.88 -0.75
N ILE A 704 7.82 18.58 -0.77
CA ILE A 704 9.07 18.03 -1.31
C ILE A 704 8.81 17.49 -2.73
N PRO A 705 9.40 18.09 -3.79
CA PRO A 705 9.20 17.61 -5.14
C PRO A 705 9.85 16.25 -5.38
N MET A 706 9.33 15.51 -6.36
CA MET A 706 9.94 14.28 -6.85
C MET A 706 11.04 14.60 -7.85
N ALA A 707 12.23 14.00 -7.67
CA ALA A 707 13.25 14.03 -8.70
C ALA A 707 12.82 13.22 -9.94
N SER A 708 13.17 13.68 -11.14
CA SER A 708 12.67 13.11 -12.41
C SER A 708 13.16 11.68 -12.67
N ASN A 709 14.29 11.30 -12.10
CA ASN A 709 14.93 9.99 -12.21
C ASN A 709 14.47 9.00 -11.12
N VAL A 710 13.55 9.40 -10.23
CA VAL A 710 13.01 8.53 -9.18
C VAL A 710 11.79 7.79 -9.70
N LYS A 711 11.58 6.55 -9.24
CA LYS A 711 10.37 5.76 -9.46
C LYS A 711 9.89 5.17 -8.14
N LEU A 712 8.59 5.11 -7.94
CA LEU A 712 7.96 4.50 -6.76
C LEU A 712 7.27 3.20 -7.18
N ILE A 713 7.72 2.09 -6.62
CA ILE A 713 7.24 0.76 -6.98
C ILE A 713 6.59 0.11 -5.76
N PHE A 714 5.39 -0.42 -5.93
CA PHE A 714 4.69 -1.18 -4.90
C PHE A 714 4.72 -2.64 -5.30
N GLU A 715 5.39 -3.49 -4.51
CA GLU A 715 5.31 -4.93 -4.68
C GLU A 715 4.19 -5.42 -3.76
N VAL A 716 3.02 -5.76 -4.31
CA VAL A 716 1.79 -6.06 -3.54
C VAL A 716 1.23 -7.45 -3.88
N HIS A 717 0.47 -8.06 -2.95
CA HIS A 717 -0.21 -9.33 -3.21
C HIS A 717 -1.56 -9.07 -3.88
N ASN A 718 -2.40 -8.31 -3.19
CA ASN A 718 -3.70 -7.81 -3.62
C ASN A 718 -3.80 -6.30 -3.28
N ILE A 719 -4.85 -5.64 -3.76
CA ILE A 719 -5.13 -4.23 -3.49
C ILE A 719 -6.57 -3.99 -3.06
N ASP A 720 -7.19 -4.99 -2.42
CA ASP A 720 -8.60 -4.98 -2.05
C ASP A 720 -8.94 -3.84 -1.07
N ASN A 721 -7.95 -3.42 -0.27
CA ASN A 721 -8.05 -2.34 0.70
C ASN A 721 -7.58 -0.97 0.19
N ALA A 722 -7.13 -0.90 -1.07
CA ALA A 722 -6.70 0.36 -1.68
C ALA A 722 -7.91 1.15 -2.19
N SER A 723 -7.85 2.46 -2.06
CA SER A 723 -8.88 3.33 -2.63
C SER A 723 -8.81 3.28 -4.18
N PRO A 724 -9.95 3.30 -4.91
CA PRO A 724 -9.95 3.42 -6.37
C PRO A 724 -9.18 4.65 -6.87
N ALA A 725 -9.15 5.71 -6.06
CA ALA A 725 -8.40 6.92 -6.34
C ALA A 725 -6.87 6.66 -6.38
N THR A 726 -6.36 5.80 -5.52
CA THR A 726 -4.97 5.36 -5.53
C THR A 726 -4.69 4.49 -6.75
N VAL A 727 -5.55 3.50 -7.01
CA VAL A 727 -5.43 2.57 -8.14
C VAL A 727 -5.30 3.34 -9.45
N SER A 728 -6.12 4.37 -9.64
CA SER A 728 -6.11 5.18 -10.86
C SER A 728 -4.81 5.93 -11.14
N ARG A 729 -4.00 6.21 -10.11
CA ARG A 729 -2.75 6.99 -10.23
C ARG A 729 -1.52 6.12 -10.52
N CYS A 730 -1.55 4.84 -10.15
CA CYS A 730 -0.43 3.93 -10.38
C CYS A 730 -0.57 3.16 -11.70
N GLY A 731 0.55 2.84 -12.34
CA GLY A 731 0.58 1.87 -13.43
C GLY A 731 0.40 0.47 -12.86
N MET A 732 -0.56 -0.30 -13.36
CA MET A 732 -0.84 -1.64 -12.87
C MET A 732 -0.15 -2.67 -13.75
N ILE A 733 0.53 -3.61 -13.12
CA ILE A 733 1.09 -4.79 -13.79
C ILE A 733 0.65 -6.00 -12.99
N PHE A 734 -0.22 -6.81 -13.58
CA PHE A 734 -0.65 -8.07 -12.99
C PHE A 734 0.26 -9.20 -13.42
N MET A 735 0.83 -9.91 -12.45
CA MET A 735 1.60 -11.13 -12.62
C MET A 735 0.83 -12.30 -11.97
N SER A 736 0.18 -13.10 -12.81
CA SER A 736 -0.50 -14.33 -12.40
C SER A 736 0.49 -15.40 -11.90
N SER A 737 0.01 -16.38 -11.13
CA SER A 737 0.82 -17.52 -10.68
C SER A 737 1.19 -18.49 -11.81
N THR A 738 0.42 -18.50 -12.90
CA THR A 738 0.61 -19.34 -14.09
C THR A 738 1.83 -18.94 -14.92
N ILE A 739 2.19 -17.65 -14.91
CA ILE A 739 3.28 -17.06 -15.71
C ILE A 739 4.64 -17.70 -15.40
N LEU A 740 4.82 -18.17 -14.16
CA LEU A 740 6.05 -18.80 -13.72
C LEU A 740 5.75 -20.20 -13.16
N PRO A 741 5.70 -21.24 -14.03
CA PRO A 741 5.48 -22.61 -13.58
C PRO A 741 6.68 -23.15 -12.79
N TRP A 742 6.52 -24.32 -12.17
CA TRP A 742 7.59 -24.94 -11.37
C TRP A 742 8.87 -25.26 -12.18
N ARG A 743 8.74 -25.56 -13.48
CA ARG A 743 9.84 -25.96 -14.37
C ARG A 743 11.01 -24.95 -14.41
N PRO A 744 10.81 -23.67 -14.79
CA PRO A 744 11.89 -22.68 -14.80
C PRO A 744 12.48 -22.41 -13.41
N ILE A 745 11.69 -22.52 -12.34
CA ILE A 745 12.19 -22.36 -10.97
C ILE A 745 13.18 -23.48 -10.64
N PHE A 746 12.82 -24.73 -10.94
CA PHE A 746 13.66 -25.89 -10.66
C PHE A 746 14.89 -25.93 -11.58
N GLN A 747 14.73 -25.66 -12.88
CA GLN A 747 15.86 -25.62 -13.81
C GLN A 747 16.87 -24.50 -13.46
N ALA A 748 16.41 -23.34 -12.96
CA ALA A 748 17.32 -22.31 -12.45
C ALA A 748 18.11 -22.77 -11.21
N TRP A 749 17.53 -23.63 -10.37
CA TRP A 749 18.26 -24.30 -9.30
C TRP A 749 19.29 -25.30 -9.85
N LEU A 750 18.93 -26.09 -10.88
CA LEU A 750 19.85 -27.03 -11.53
C LEU A 750 21.11 -26.36 -12.10
N ASN A 751 20.98 -25.14 -12.62
CA ASN A 751 22.13 -24.37 -13.13
C ASN A 751 23.22 -24.12 -12.06
N LYS A 752 22.85 -24.15 -10.78
CA LYS A 752 23.77 -23.99 -9.64
C LYS A 752 24.36 -25.31 -9.14
N GLN A 753 23.81 -26.44 -9.58
CA GLN A 753 24.20 -27.78 -9.16
C GLN A 753 25.14 -28.46 -10.17
N ILE A 754 25.66 -29.63 -9.80
CA ILE A 754 26.45 -30.48 -10.71
C ILE A 754 25.51 -30.99 -11.81
N LYS A 755 25.80 -30.61 -13.07
CA LYS A 755 24.92 -30.82 -14.24
C LYS A 755 24.42 -32.26 -14.39
N THR A 756 25.25 -33.26 -14.10
CA THR A 756 24.91 -34.69 -14.27
C THR A 756 23.88 -35.18 -13.27
N ILE A 757 23.99 -34.77 -11.99
CA ILE A 757 23.04 -35.13 -10.92
C ILE A 757 21.68 -34.47 -11.17
N GLY A 758 21.74 -33.21 -11.60
CA GLY A 758 20.56 -32.39 -11.85
C GLY A 758 19.60 -32.93 -12.92
N ILE A 759 20.15 -33.50 -14.00
CA ILE A 759 19.34 -34.03 -15.11
C ILE A 759 18.48 -35.22 -14.65
N TYR A 760 19.05 -36.15 -13.88
CA TYR A 760 18.31 -37.33 -13.40
C TYR A 760 17.17 -36.96 -12.45
N ILE A 761 17.38 -35.98 -11.57
CA ILE A 761 16.33 -35.51 -10.65
C ILE A 761 15.22 -34.82 -11.45
N PHE A 762 15.58 -34.05 -12.49
CA PHE A 762 14.61 -33.38 -13.34
C PHE A 762 13.70 -34.35 -14.09
N GLU A 763 14.26 -35.42 -14.69
CA GLU A 763 13.48 -36.44 -15.41
C GLU A 763 12.40 -37.08 -14.52
N ILE A 764 12.73 -37.33 -13.24
CA ILE A 764 11.80 -37.91 -12.27
C ILE A 764 10.69 -36.92 -11.91
N LEU A 765 11.06 -35.67 -11.63
CA LEU A 765 10.09 -34.63 -11.28
C LEU A 765 9.16 -34.31 -12.46
N GLU A 766 9.68 -34.25 -13.68
CA GLU A 766 8.87 -34.01 -14.88
C GLU A 766 7.83 -35.10 -15.10
N LYS A 767 8.15 -36.36 -14.79
CA LYS A 767 7.20 -37.48 -14.91
C LYS A 767 6.09 -37.44 -13.87
N HIS A 768 6.36 -36.98 -12.63
CA HIS A 768 5.45 -37.18 -11.50
C HIS A 768 4.83 -35.90 -10.91
N PHE A 769 5.50 -34.75 -10.99
CA PHE A 769 5.12 -33.55 -10.25
C PHE A 769 3.73 -33.02 -10.63
N ASP A 770 3.43 -32.86 -11.93
CA ASP A 770 2.17 -32.28 -12.41
C ASP A 770 0.96 -33.15 -12.00
N GLU A 771 1.08 -34.49 -12.12
CA GLU A 771 0.03 -35.42 -11.72
C GLU A 771 -0.22 -35.41 -10.21
N LEU A 772 0.87 -35.40 -9.42
CA LEU A 772 0.80 -35.33 -7.97
C LEU A 772 0.19 -34.01 -7.48
N PHE A 773 0.59 -32.89 -8.08
CA PHE A 773 0.04 -31.59 -7.75
C PHE A 773 -1.46 -31.52 -8.05
N LYS A 774 -1.88 -32.07 -9.20
CA LYS A 774 -3.31 -32.22 -9.54
C LYS A 774 -4.05 -33.12 -8.56
N LEU A 775 -3.46 -34.23 -8.13
CA LEU A 775 -4.02 -35.12 -7.11
C LEU A 775 -4.21 -34.39 -5.77
N LEU A 776 -3.20 -33.61 -5.36
CA LEU A 776 -3.20 -32.85 -4.11
C LEU A 776 -4.32 -31.81 -4.10
N ILE A 777 -4.52 -31.08 -5.19
CA ILE A 777 -5.58 -30.06 -5.29
C ILE A 777 -6.98 -30.69 -5.35
N THR A 778 -7.13 -31.84 -6.02
CA THR A 778 -8.46 -32.42 -6.31
C THR A 778 -8.95 -33.44 -5.28
N LYS A 779 -8.08 -34.25 -4.68
CA LYS A 779 -8.46 -35.38 -3.82
C LYS A 779 -7.99 -35.27 -2.36
N CYS A 780 -7.06 -34.37 -2.05
CA CYS A 780 -6.51 -34.18 -0.71
C CYS A 780 -6.97 -32.85 -0.11
N LEU A 781 -6.93 -32.74 1.24
CA LEU A 781 -7.29 -31.52 1.96
C LEU A 781 -6.09 -31.00 2.75
N PRO A 782 -5.20 -30.20 2.13
CA PRO A 782 -4.06 -29.61 2.84
C PRO A 782 -4.55 -28.68 3.97
N LYS A 783 -3.94 -28.80 5.15
CA LYS A 783 -4.33 -28.02 6.34
C LYS A 783 -3.99 -26.53 6.26
N MET A 784 -3.20 -26.15 5.26
CA MET A 784 -2.80 -24.77 5.01
C MET A 784 -2.76 -24.58 3.49
N LYS A 785 -3.29 -23.45 3.02
CA LYS A 785 -3.21 -23.10 1.59
C LYS A 785 -1.81 -22.57 1.29
N VAL A 786 -1.20 -23.09 0.23
CA VAL A 786 0.09 -22.65 -0.33
C VAL A 786 0.07 -22.80 -1.85
N TYR A 787 0.89 -22.01 -2.55
CA TYR A 787 1.01 -22.05 -4.01
C TYR A 787 1.95 -23.15 -4.50
N GLU A 788 1.87 -23.49 -5.79
CA GLU A 788 2.74 -24.46 -6.48
C GLU A 788 4.24 -24.17 -6.26
N CYS A 789 4.62 -22.90 -6.36
CA CYS A 789 5.98 -22.43 -6.17
C CYS A 789 6.53 -22.73 -4.76
N ASN A 790 5.68 -22.81 -3.74
CA ASN A 790 6.09 -23.18 -2.39
C ASN A 790 6.38 -24.69 -2.30
N TYR A 791 5.59 -25.55 -2.95
CA TYR A 791 5.86 -26.99 -2.96
C TYR A 791 7.19 -27.31 -3.64
N ILE A 792 7.46 -26.72 -4.81
CA ILE A 792 8.74 -26.93 -5.50
C ILE A 792 9.92 -26.37 -4.70
N LYS A 793 9.74 -25.22 -4.02
CA LYS A 793 10.76 -24.67 -3.13
C LYS A 793 11.07 -25.62 -1.96
N GLN A 794 10.06 -26.23 -1.35
CA GLN A 794 10.26 -27.22 -0.30
C GLN A 794 11.05 -28.44 -0.82
N ILE A 795 10.75 -28.91 -2.04
CA ILE A 795 11.52 -29.99 -2.67
C ILE A 795 12.99 -29.58 -2.83
N ILE A 796 13.24 -28.38 -3.35
CA ILE A 796 14.59 -27.82 -3.52
C ILE A 796 15.33 -27.73 -2.19
N ASP A 797 14.71 -27.14 -1.15
CA ASP A 797 15.34 -26.94 0.16
C ASP A 797 15.66 -28.29 0.86
N LEU A 798 14.86 -29.34 0.65
CA LEU A 798 15.18 -30.69 1.14
C LEU A 798 16.29 -31.36 0.32
N LEU A 799 16.24 -31.26 -1.01
CA LEU A 799 17.28 -31.84 -1.87
C LEU A 799 18.64 -31.19 -1.61
N ASP A 800 18.72 -29.87 -1.45
CA ASP A 800 19.95 -29.17 -1.10
C ASP A 800 20.56 -29.66 0.22
N GLY A 801 19.72 -30.03 1.19
CA GLY A 801 20.18 -30.55 2.47
C GLY A 801 20.54 -32.04 2.47
N LEU A 802 19.95 -32.81 1.56
CA LEU A 802 20.22 -34.25 1.40
C LEU A 802 21.41 -34.52 0.47
N LEU A 803 21.68 -33.63 -0.49
CA LEU A 803 22.79 -33.75 -1.43
C LEU A 803 24.08 -33.22 -0.77
N ASN A 804 24.91 -34.14 -0.30
CA ASN A 804 26.27 -33.90 0.15
C ASN A 804 27.24 -33.96 -1.05
N LYS A 805 28.04 -32.91 -1.24
CA LYS A 805 29.01 -32.79 -2.35
C LYS A 805 30.15 -33.82 -2.29
N GLU A 806 30.35 -34.46 -1.15
CA GLU A 806 31.43 -35.43 -0.90
C GLU A 806 31.08 -36.87 -1.31
N ILE A 807 29.81 -37.16 -1.62
CA ILE A 807 29.33 -38.52 -1.92
C ILE A 807 29.13 -38.70 -3.44
N GLU A 808 29.62 -39.81 -4.00
CA GLU A 808 29.28 -40.23 -5.36
C GLU A 808 27.89 -40.88 -5.39
N TYR A 809 26.96 -40.22 -6.09
CA TYR A 809 25.58 -40.68 -6.16
C TYR A 809 25.35 -41.64 -7.33
N THR A 810 24.80 -42.82 -7.04
CA THR A 810 24.26 -43.72 -8.08
C THR A 810 22.87 -43.28 -8.53
N LYS A 811 22.45 -43.67 -9.74
CA LYS A 811 21.11 -43.33 -10.28
C LYS A 811 19.98 -43.77 -9.33
N THR A 812 20.09 -44.97 -8.77
CA THR A 812 19.11 -45.52 -7.83
C THR A 812 19.09 -44.78 -6.49
N PHE A 813 20.24 -44.27 -6.04
CA PHE A 813 20.31 -43.46 -4.83
C PHE A 813 19.63 -42.10 -5.04
N LEU A 814 19.91 -41.41 -6.16
CA LEU A 814 19.25 -40.15 -6.50
C LEU A 814 17.74 -40.30 -6.66
N GLU A 815 17.30 -41.41 -7.25
CA GLU A 815 15.89 -41.72 -7.40
C GLU A 815 15.20 -41.80 -6.03
N ARG A 816 15.77 -42.56 -5.08
CA ARG A 816 15.23 -42.69 -3.72
C ARG A 816 15.20 -41.36 -2.96
N LEU A 817 16.27 -40.56 -3.07
CA LEU A 817 16.33 -39.23 -2.45
C LEU A 817 15.27 -38.28 -3.04
N THR A 818 15.07 -38.33 -4.35
CA THR A 818 14.06 -37.51 -5.04
C THR A 818 12.65 -37.89 -4.59
N ILE A 819 12.36 -39.19 -4.49
CA ILE A 819 11.08 -39.69 -3.98
C ILE A 819 10.88 -39.25 -2.53
N PHE A 820 11.89 -39.39 -1.67
CA PHE A 820 11.82 -38.93 -0.28
C PHE A 820 11.51 -37.43 -0.17
N ALA A 821 12.21 -36.60 -0.93
CA ALA A 821 11.99 -35.15 -0.96
C ALA A 821 10.60 -34.78 -1.48
N LEU A 822 10.12 -35.47 -2.54
CA LEU A 822 8.80 -35.27 -3.14
C LEU A 822 7.67 -35.62 -2.15
N MET A 823 7.79 -36.78 -1.48
CA MET A 823 6.84 -37.25 -0.47
C MET A 823 6.74 -36.28 0.71
N TRP A 824 7.87 -35.89 1.29
CA TRP A 824 7.87 -34.99 2.45
C TRP A 824 7.50 -33.56 2.10
N SER A 825 7.76 -33.10 0.88
CA SER A 825 7.36 -31.74 0.46
C SER A 825 5.86 -31.64 0.16
N MET A 826 5.29 -32.58 -0.61
CA MET A 826 3.87 -32.58 -0.95
C MET A 826 2.99 -33.12 0.20
N GLY A 827 3.48 -34.10 0.95
CA GLY A 827 2.83 -34.67 2.13
C GLY A 827 2.99 -33.87 3.42
N SER A 828 3.82 -32.82 3.40
CA SER A 828 4.13 -31.98 4.58
C SER A 828 2.88 -31.42 5.23
N LEU A 829 1.92 -30.92 4.45
CA LEU A 829 0.71 -30.23 4.91
C LEU A 829 -0.51 -31.14 5.13
N LEU A 830 -0.35 -32.44 4.85
CA LEU A 830 -1.43 -33.43 4.88
C LEU A 830 -1.55 -34.10 6.27
N GLU A 831 -2.76 -34.60 6.57
CA GLU A 831 -3.00 -35.52 7.68
C GLU A 831 -2.80 -36.98 7.24
N LEU A 832 -2.76 -37.91 8.20
CA LEU A 832 -2.48 -39.34 7.95
C LEU A 832 -3.38 -39.96 6.86
N ASN A 833 -4.68 -39.65 6.85
CA ASN A 833 -5.61 -40.19 5.84
C ASN A 833 -5.30 -39.71 4.41
N ASP A 834 -4.88 -38.46 4.27
CA ASP A 834 -4.54 -37.89 2.95
C ASP A 834 -3.12 -38.27 2.53
N ARG A 835 -2.20 -38.46 3.48
CA ARG A 835 -0.89 -39.07 3.23
C ARG A 835 -1.03 -40.49 2.64
N ALA A 836 -1.98 -41.29 3.15
CA ALA A 836 -2.27 -42.62 2.61
C ALA A 836 -2.78 -42.57 1.15
N LYS A 837 -3.58 -41.56 0.77
CA LYS A 837 -4.01 -41.37 -0.63
C LYS A 837 -2.84 -41.03 -1.56
N LEU A 838 -1.91 -40.21 -1.07
CA LEU A 838 -0.71 -39.83 -1.82
C LEU A 838 0.23 -41.03 -1.98
N GLU A 839 0.40 -41.84 -0.93
CA GLU A 839 1.13 -43.10 -0.97
C GLU A 839 0.52 -44.10 -1.97
N GLN A 840 -0.81 -44.25 -2.01
CA GLN A 840 -1.49 -45.12 -2.97
C GLN A 840 -1.12 -44.78 -4.42
N TYR A 841 -0.95 -43.49 -4.76
CA TYR A 841 -0.50 -43.09 -6.10
C TYR A 841 0.90 -43.65 -6.42
N PHE A 842 1.86 -43.52 -5.51
CA PHE A 842 3.22 -44.07 -5.71
C PHE A 842 3.24 -45.59 -5.79
N ILE A 843 2.39 -46.27 -5.02
CA ILE A 843 2.26 -47.73 -5.07
C ILE A 843 1.67 -48.19 -6.42
N THR A 844 0.72 -47.44 -7.00
CA THR A 844 0.14 -47.78 -8.31
C THR A 844 1.10 -47.56 -9.49
N GLN A 845 2.11 -46.72 -9.32
CA GLN A 845 3.12 -46.44 -10.35
C GLN A 845 4.27 -47.45 -10.25
N SER A 846 4.29 -48.46 -11.12
CA SER A 846 5.20 -49.62 -11.05
C SER A 846 6.69 -49.31 -11.25
N ASP A 847 7.02 -48.13 -11.78
CA ASP A 847 8.38 -47.76 -12.19
C ASP A 847 9.22 -47.10 -11.09
N ILE A 848 8.70 -46.96 -9.86
CA ILE A 848 9.29 -46.13 -8.81
C ILE A 848 9.96 -46.98 -7.72
N ASN A 849 11.18 -46.63 -7.32
CA ASN A 849 11.96 -47.32 -6.28
C ASN A 849 11.49 -47.02 -4.83
N ILE A 850 10.28 -47.44 -4.48
CA ILE A 850 9.72 -47.34 -3.12
C ILE A 850 10.25 -48.45 -2.17
N PRO A 851 10.15 -48.30 -0.83
CA PRO A 851 10.44 -49.38 0.12
C PRO A 851 9.64 -50.65 -0.21
N LYS A 852 10.31 -51.80 -0.33
CA LYS A 852 9.67 -53.08 -0.63
C LYS A 852 9.15 -53.73 0.66
N ASN A 853 7.97 -54.35 0.61
CA ASN A 853 7.34 -55.09 1.73
C ASN A 853 7.06 -54.23 2.98
N ILE A 854 6.38 -53.09 2.82
CA ILE A 854 5.92 -52.25 3.93
C ILE A 854 4.95 -53.07 4.83
N PRO A 855 5.23 -53.23 6.15
CA PRO A 855 4.35 -53.94 7.08
C PRO A 855 2.95 -53.33 7.17
N GLN A 856 1.96 -54.14 7.54
CA GLN A 856 0.58 -53.67 7.69
C GLN A 856 0.48 -52.67 8.85
N GLY A 857 0.26 -51.39 8.52
CA GLY A 857 0.18 -50.29 9.49
C GLY A 857 1.32 -49.27 9.37
N ASP A 858 2.39 -49.61 8.65
CA ASP A 858 3.48 -48.69 8.31
C ASP A 858 3.19 -47.99 6.96
N SER A 859 3.83 -46.85 6.73
CA SER A 859 3.73 -46.01 5.55
C SER A 859 5.11 -45.69 4.97
N ILE A 860 5.17 -45.23 3.72
CA ILE A 860 6.42 -44.73 3.11
C ILE A 860 7.08 -43.61 3.95
N PHE A 861 6.29 -42.81 4.69
CA PHE A 861 6.82 -41.77 5.60
C PHE A 861 7.61 -42.37 6.79
N ASP A 862 7.50 -43.68 7.00
CA ASP A 862 8.16 -44.42 8.07
C ASP A 862 9.58 -44.89 7.68
N TYR A 863 10.03 -44.56 6.47
CA TYR A 863 11.35 -44.88 5.96
C TYR A 863 12.17 -43.63 5.62
N LEU A 864 13.48 -43.75 5.78
CA LEU A 864 14.52 -42.79 5.43
C LEU A 864 15.49 -43.43 4.43
N VAL A 865 16.14 -42.64 3.59
CA VAL A 865 17.29 -43.11 2.81
C VAL A 865 18.57 -42.92 3.62
N ASN A 866 19.28 -44.01 3.92
CA ASN A 866 20.56 -43.97 4.63
C ASN A 866 21.74 -43.54 3.75
N ASP A 867 22.92 -43.34 4.34
CA ASP A 867 24.13 -42.91 3.62
C ASP A 867 24.60 -43.92 2.57
N ASN A 868 24.20 -45.19 2.70
CA ASN A 868 24.45 -46.26 1.72
C ASN A 868 23.40 -46.31 0.58
N GLY A 869 22.46 -45.35 0.56
CA GLY A 869 21.41 -45.23 -0.44
C GLY A 869 20.27 -46.25 -0.33
N GLN A 870 20.10 -46.91 0.82
CA GLN A 870 19.04 -47.89 1.09
C GLN A 870 17.94 -47.33 2.00
N TRP A 871 16.73 -47.89 1.88
CA TRP A 871 15.61 -47.55 2.76
C TRP A 871 15.81 -48.15 4.16
N GLU A 872 15.79 -47.31 5.19
CA GLU A 872 15.95 -47.65 6.60
C GLU A 872 14.69 -47.22 7.37
N HIS A 873 14.18 -48.06 8.27
CA HIS A 873 12.99 -47.73 9.08
C HIS A 873 13.37 -46.86 10.29
N TRP A 874 12.57 -45.81 10.59
CA TRP A 874 12.92 -44.85 11.66
C TRP A 874 13.06 -45.46 13.06
N SER A 875 12.48 -46.64 13.33
CA SER A 875 12.61 -47.30 14.64
C SER A 875 14.06 -47.60 15.02
N THR A 876 14.98 -47.74 14.07
CA THR A 876 16.41 -47.96 14.33
C THR A 876 17.08 -46.75 14.98
N ARG A 877 16.49 -45.55 14.83
CA ARG A 877 17.01 -44.26 15.33
C ARG A 877 16.26 -43.73 16.55
N VAL A 878 15.27 -44.47 17.07
CA VAL A 878 14.56 -44.06 18.29
C VAL A 878 15.36 -44.52 19.51
N GLU A 879 15.85 -43.56 20.28
CA GLU A 879 16.48 -43.84 21.57
C GLU A 879 15.45 -44.36 22.58
N THR A 880 15.85 -45.35 23.37
CA THR A 880 15.01 -45.87 24.45
C THR A 880 15.08 -44.93 25.63
N TRP A 881 13.96 -44.29 25.96
CA TRP A 881 13.85 -43.42 27.13
C TRP A 881 13.20 -44.17 28.30
N GLU A 882 13.86 -44.14 29.45
CA GLU A 882 13.33 -44.71 30.69
C GLU A 882 13.19 -43.63 31.76
N TYR A 883 12.12 -43.73 32.55
CA TYR A 883 11.91 -42.82 33.68
C TYR A 883 13.02 -43.06 34.73
N PRO A 884 13.76 -42.03 35.19
CA PRO A 884 14.81 -42.19 36.19
C PRO A 884 14.26 -42.75 37.49
N LYS A 885 14.95 -43.73 38.08
CA LYS A 885 14.49 -44.43 39.28
C LYS A 885 14.61 -43.56 40.53
N ASP A 886 15.64 -42.73 40.60
CA ASP A 886 16.08 -42.07 41.83
C ASP A 886 15.48 -40.66 42.03
N GLU A 887 14.94 -40.02 40.98
CA GLU A 887 14.42 -38.64 41.06
C GLU A 887 13.07 -38.48 40.35
N LYS A 888 12.21 -37.64 40.93
CA LYS A 888 10.94 -37.22 40.31
C LYS A 888 11.24 -36.07 39.35
N ILE A 889 11.13 -36.32 38.04
CA ILE A 889 11.28 -35.26 37.03
C ILE A 889 9.99 -34.43 36.97
N ASP A 890 10.13 -33.12 36.78
CA ASP A 890 9.01 -32.25 36.42
C ASP A 890 8.34 -32.73 35.13
N PHE A 891 7.03 -33.01 35.20
CA PHE A 891 6.26 -33.57 34.11
C PHE A 891 6.31 -32.71 32.84
N ALA A 892 6.36 -31.38 32.98
CA ALA A 892 6.44 -30.45 31.85
C ALA A 892 7.74 -30.59 31.04
N SER A 893 8.79 -31.18 31.62
CA SER A 893 10.10 -31.37 30.99
C SER A 893 10.29 -32.75 30.34
N ILE A 894 9.35 -33.69 30.53
CA ILE A 894 9.44 -35.05 30.01
C ILE A 894 9.11 -35.06 28.51
N LEU A 895 10.09 -35.45 27.69
CA LEU A 895 9.90 -35.76 26.28
C LEU A 895 10.28 -37.22 26.05
N VAL A 896 9.29 -38.08 25.82
CA VAL A 896 9.54 -39.46 25.37
C VAL A 896 9.80 -39.43 23.87
N PRO A 897 10.99 -39.86 23.39
CA PRO A 897 11.27 -40.01 21.98
C PRO A 897 10.27 -41.00 21.36
N ASN A 898 9.58 -40.56 20.31
CA ASN A 898 8.75 -41.41 19.48
C ASN A 898 9.22 -41.25 18.03
N ILE A 899 8.70 -42.12 17.16
CA ILE A 899 9.10 -42.13 15.76
C ILE A 899 8.80 -40.78 15.07
N ASP A 900 7.66 -40.16 15.40
CA ASP A 900 7.26 -38.85 14.84
C ASP A 900 8.20 -37.70 15.24
N ASN A 901 8.66 -37.67 16.49
CA ASN A 901 9.58 -36.67 17.03
C ASN A 901 10.95 -36.79 16.34
N VAL A 902 11.45 -38.01 16.16
CA VAL A 902 12.73 -38.27 15.47
C VAL A 902 12.66 -37.84 14.01
N ARG A 903 11.55 -38.15 13.31
CA ARG A 903 11.32 -37.72 11.92
C ARG A 903 11.34 -36.21 11.77
N ILE A 904 10.54 -35.51 12.57
CA ILE A 904 10.41 -34.06 12.47
C ILE A 904 11.73 -33.39 12.90
N SER A 905 12.37 -33.86 13.97
CA SER A 905 13.68 -33.37 14.41
C SER A 905 14.75 -33.55 13.31
N TYR A 906 14.75 -34.69 12.61
CA TYR A 906 15.66 -34.92 11.48
C TYR A 906 15.42 -33.92 10.33
N LEU A 907 14.17 -33.69 9.94
CA LEU A 907 13.84 -32.72 8.89
C LEU A 907 14.21 -31.29 9.31
N ILE A 908 13.93 -30.91 10.56
CA ILE A 908 14.37 -29.63 11.13
C ILE A 908 15.89 -29.55 11.04
N ASN A 909 16.64 -30.59 11.40
CA ASN A 909 18.09 -30.59 11.36
C ASN A 909 18.66 -30.39 9.94
N ILE A 910 18.10 -31.06 8.94
CA ILE A 910 18.50 -30.89 7.53
C ILE A 910 18.34 -29.43 7.09
N LEU A 911 17.19 -28.84 7.40
CA LEU A 911 16.85 -27.48 6.98
C LEU A 911 17.61 -26.43 7.80
N ALA A 912 17.76 -26.68 9.10
CA ALA A 912 18.38 -25.74 10.01
C ALA A 912 19.90 -25.65 9.81
N LYS A 913 20.58 -26.75 9.42
CA LYS A 913 21.98 -26.71 8.99
C LYS A 913 22.22 -25.77 7.80
N GLN A 914 21.21 -25.58 6.96
CA GLN A 914 21.24 -24.68 5.81
C GLN A 914 20.77 -23.25 6.14
N GLU A 915 20.55 -22.94 7.43
CA GLU A 915 20.02 -21.66 7.91
C GLU A 915 18.63 -21.32 7.34
N LYS A 916 17.85 -22.34 6.95
CA LYS A 916 16.48 -22.16 6.47
C LYS A 916 15.50 -22.07 7.64
N ALA A 917 14.42 -21.34 7.43
CA ALA A 917 13.36 -21.19 8.43
C ALA A 917 12.34 -22.33 8.33
N VAL A 918 11.91 -22.86 9.48
CA VAL A 918 10.95 -23.98 9.55
C VAL A 918 9.73 -23.57 10.37
N LEU A 919 8.53 -23.91 9.89
CA LEU A 919 7.25 -23.68 10.54
C LEU A 919 6.57 -25.02 10.84
N LEU A 920 6.33 -25.30 12.13
CA LEU A 920 5.53 -26.45 12.54
C LEU A 920 4.06 -26.05 12.70
N ILE A 921 3.16 -26.73 12.00
CA ILE A 921 1.71 -26.60 12.17
C ILE A 921 1.14 -27.86 12.80
N GLY A 922 0.04 -27.77 13.56
CA GLY A 922 -0.54 -28.97 14.20
C GLY A 922 -1.65 -28.64 15.19
N GLU A 923 -2.44 -29.62 15.61
CA GLU A 923 -3.39 -29.44 16.72
C GLU A 923 -2.67 -29.07 18.04
N PRO A 924 -3.33 -28.37 18.98
CA PRO A 924 -2.78 -28.19 20.31
C PRO A 924 -2.45 -29.54 20.97
N GLY A 925 -1.28 -29.66 21.58
CA GLY A 925 -0.85 -30.90 22.23
C GLY A 925 -0.12 -31.90 21.33
N THR A 926 0.16 -31.59 20.06
CA THR A 926 1.01 -32.42 19.18
C THR A 926 2.53 -32.25 19.41
N ALA A 927 2.94 -31.89 20.63
CA ALA A 927 4.34 -31.70 21.05
C ALA A 927 5.21 -30.68 20.27
N LYS A 928 4.66 -29.87 19.36
CA LYS A 928 5.40 -28.87 18.54
C LYS A 928 6.47 -28.07 19.30
N THR A 929 6.06 -27.33 20.32
CA THR A 929 6.93 -26.48 21.15
C THR A 929 8.03 -27.32 21.81
N VAL A 930 7.70 -28.53 22.25
CA VAL A 930 8.64 -29.43 22.92
C VAL A 930 9.68 -29.98 21.93
N ILE A 931 9.27 -30.36 20.71
CA ILE A 931 10.16 -30.82 19.64
C ILE A 931 11.20 -29.74 19.31
N ILE A 932 10.75 -28.49 19.07
CA ILE A 932 11.66 -27.39 18.74
C ILE A 932 12.57 -27.06 19.93
N THR A 933 12.02 -26.97 21.14
CA THR A 933 12.82 -26.67 22.34
C THR A 933 13.87 -27.75 22.60
N SER A 934 13.53 -29.02 22.37
CA SER A 934 14.49 -30.13 22.47
C SER A 934 15.59 -30.02 21.43
N TYR A 935 15.25 -29.69 20.18
CA TYR A 935 16.24 -29.47 19.12
C TYR A 935 17.18 -28.30 19.47
N LEU A 936 16.65 -27.19 19.97
CA LEU A 936 17.43 -26.02 20.38
C LEU A 936 18.42 -26.31 21.51
N LYS A 937 18.12 -27.27 22.40
CA LYS A 937 19.04 -27.69 23.47
C LYS A 937 20.29 -28.40 22.96
N HIS A 938 20.29 -28.92 21.73
CA HIS A 938 21.47 -29.56 21.14
C HIS A 938 22.52 -28.55 20.67
N TYR A 939 22.17 -27.27 20.57
CA TYR A 939 23.13 -26.23 20.23
C TYR A 939 24.09 -25.94 21.38
N ASP A 940 25.38 -25.81 21.04
CA ASP A 940 26.38 -25.31 21.97
C ASP A 940 26.16 -23.82 22.22
N SER A 941 25.82 -23.45 23.46
CA SER A 941 25.53 -22.08 23.87
C SER A 941 26.69 -21.09 23.66
N GLU A 942 27.94 -21.57 23.57
CA GLU A 942 29.09 -20.73 23.30
C GLU A 942 29.19 -20.33 21.82
N GLN A 943 28.67 -21.15 20.91
CA GLN A 943 28.72 -20.94 19.45
C GLN A 943 27.38 -20.45 18.88
N HIS A 944 26.27 -20.91 19.45
CA HIS A 944 24.93 -20.68 18.92
C HIS A 944 23.93 -20.38 20.04
N LEU A 945 23.46 -19.12 20.07
CA LEU A 945 22.50 -18.64 21.06
C LEU A 945 21.07 -19.03 20.68
N THR A 946 20.24 -19.33 21.66
CA THR A 946 18.82 -19.65 21.44
C THR A 946 17.94 -18.67 22.22
N ARG A 947 16.93 -18.11 21.55
CA ARG A 947 15.96 -17.18 22.14
C ARG A 947 14.54 -17.60 21.77
N ILE A 948 13.62 -17.50 22.71
CA ILE A 948 12.21 -17.86 22.52
C ILE A 948 11.37 -16.58 22.63
N ILE A 949 10.49 -16.36 21.68
CA ILE A 949 9.52 -15.26 21.65
C ILE A 949 8.12 -15.86 21.52
N ASN A 950 7.24 -15.54 22.46
CA ASN A 950 5.85 -15.99 22.40
C ASN A 950 4.99 -14.87 21.82
N PHE A 951 4.26 -15.16 20.75
CA PHE A 951 3.31 -14.20 20.19
C PHE A 951 1.98 -14.26 20.92
N SER A 952 1.38 -13.08 21.07
CA SER A 952 0.08 -12.88 21.71
C SER A 952 -0.77 -11.94 20.86
N SER A 953 -2.04 -11.78 21.19
CA SER A 953 -2.93 -10.84 20.51
C SER A 953 -2.48 -9.38 20.61
N ILE A 954 -1.63 -9.03 21.59
CA ILE A 954 -1.14 -7.67 21.86
C ILE A 954 0.24 -7.44 21.22
N THR A 955 0.86 -8.47 20.64
CA THR A 955 2.19 -8.33 20.03
C THR A 955 2.13 -7.37 18.84
N THR A 956 2.82 -6.23 18.95
CA THR A 956 2.92 -5.19 17.90
C THR A 956 4.27 -5.23 17.19
N SER A 957 4.37 -4.55 16.04
CA SER A 957 5.63 -4.44 15.29
C SER A 957 6.75 -3.77 16.11
N SER A 958 6.43 -2.72 16.86
CA SER A 958 7.39 -2.00 17.71
C SER A 958 7.91 -2.86 18.87
N LEU A 959 7.09 -3.76 19.41
CA LEU A 959 7.53 -4.70 20.45
C LEU A 959 8.53 -5.71 19.88
N ILE A 960 8.27 -6.26 18.69
CA ILE A 960 9.18 -7.20 18.02
C ILE A 960 10.51 -6.51 17.74
N GLN A 961 10.48 -5.30 17.15
CA GLN A 961 11.70 -4.53 16.87
C GLN A 961 12.55 -4.34 18.13
N LYS A 962 11.96 -3.83 19.23
CA LYS A 962 12.67 -3.64 20.50
C LYS A 962 13.22 -4.95 21.07
N THR A 963 12.46 -6.04 20.95
CA THR A 963 12.89 -7.36 21.45
C THR A 963 14.11 -7.87 20.68
N ILE A 964 14.10 -7.73 19.35
CA ILE A 964 15.23 -8.11 18.51
C ILE A 964 16.44 -7.19 18.76
N GLU A 965 16.25 -5.87 18.85
CA GLU A 965 17.30 -4.91 19.21
C GLU A 965 17.95 -5.24 20.56
N ASN A 966 17.18 -5.73 21.55
CA ASN A 966 17.73 -6.17 22.84
C ASN A 966 18.52 -7.49 22.77
N PHE A 967 18.33 -8.30 21.73
CA PHE A 967 19.04 -9.57 21.55
C PHE A 967 20.36 -9.43 20.79
N VAL A 968 20.54 -8.33 20.06
CA VAL A 968 21.68 -8.11 19.17
C VAL A 968 22.54 -6.95 19.62
N ASP A 969 23.84 -7.10 19.47
CA ASP A 969 24.81 -6.06 19.74
C ASP A 969 25.23 -5.36 18.45
N LYS A 970 25.64 -4.11 18.59
CA LYS A 970 26.18 -3.32 17.47
C LYS A 970 27.59 -3.82 17.14
N ARG A 971 27.82 -4.24 15.88
CA ARG A 971 29.15 -4.64 15.39
C ARG A 971 29.89 -3.46 14.77
N VAL A 972 29.52 -3.06 13.56
CA VAL A 972 30.17 -1.98 12.79
C VAL A 972 29.11 -1.16 12.08
N ALA A 973 29.22 0.18 12.15
CA ALA A 973 28.30 1.11 11.51
C ALA A 973 26.82 0.81 11.84
N ASN A 974 26.04 0.35 10.87
CA ASN A 974 24.61 0.00 11.02
C ASN A 974 24.37 -1.52 11.02
N THR A 975 25.41 -2.33 11.22
CA THR A 975 25.31 -3.78 11.28
C THR A 975 25.25 -4.28 12.72
N PHE A 976 24.24 -5.08 13.01
CA PHE A 976 23.92 -5.67 14.30
C PHE A 976 23.90 -7.19 14.18
N GLY A 977 24.18 -7.86 15.28
CA GLY A 977 24.09 -9.31 15.36
C GLY A 977 24.43 -9.80 16.76
N PRO A 978 24.33 -11.10 17.01
CA PRO A 978 24.89 -11.68 18.23
C PRO A 978 26.40 -11.36 18.36
N LEU A 979 26.94 -11.55 19.57
CA LEU A 979 28.37 -11.44 19.88
C LEU A 979 29.25 -12.03 18.78
N TYR A 980 30.37 -11.38 18.47
CA TYR A 980 31.20 -11.70 17.31
C TYR A 980 31.55 -13.19 17.23
N GLY A 981 31.31 -13.80 16.07
CA GLY A 981 31.57 -15.22 15.82
C GLY A 981 30.47 -16.19 16.28
N ARG A 982 29.43 -15.71 16.97
CA ARG A 982 28.26 -16.52 17.35
C ARG A 982 27.12 -16.36 16.36
N LYS A 983 26.29 -17.39 16.23
CA LYS A 983 24.99 -17.31 15.55
C LYS A 983 23.86 -17.25 16.58
N MET A 984 22.63 -16.93 16.16
CA MET A 984 21.46 -17.03 17.03
C MET A 984 20.26 -17.63 16.31
N THR A 985 19.59 -18.60 16.93
CA THR A 985 18.27 -19.08 16.52
C THR A 985 17.17 -18.49 17.39
N ILE A 986 16.17 -17.89 16.75
CA ILE A 986 14.99 -17.34 17.38
C ILE A 986 13.81 -18.27 17.10
N PHE A 987 13.23 -18.82 18.16
CA PHE A 987 12.01 -19.59 18.10
C PHE A 987 10.80 -18.71 18.41
N ILE A 988 9.84 -18.69 17.49
CA ILE A 988 8.59 -17.93 17.60
C ILE A 988 7.44 -18.91 17.82
N ASP A 989 6.90 -18.95 19.04
CA ASP A 989 5.71 -19.76 19.32
C ASP A 989 4.43 -18.97 19.04
N ASP A 990 3.41 -19.67 18.55
CA ASP A 990 2.10 -19.14 18.19
C ASP A 990 2.12 -17.93 17.22
N ILE A 991 2.90 -18.02 16.13
CA ILE A 991 3.11 -16.94 15.13
C ILE A 991 1.81 -16.37 14.52
N ASN A 992 0.69 -17.10 14.57
CA ASN A 992 -0.60 -16.68 14.03
C ASN A 992 -1.50 -15.92 15.02
N MET A 993 -1.10 -15.83 16.30
CA MET A 993 -1.88 -15.16 17.35
C MET A 993 -1.99 -13.63 17.28
N PRO A 994 -1.05 -12.86 16.69
CA PRO A 994 -1.19 -11.40 16.61
C PRO A 994 -2.53 -10.99 15.98
N MET A 995 -3.12 -9.92 16.52
CA MET A 995 -4.42 -9.44 16.07
C MET A 995 -4.35 -8.97 14.62
N ILE A 996 -5.36 -9.34 13.85
CA ILE A 996 -5.55 -8.84 12.49
C ILE A 996 -6.21 -7.47 12.59
N ASN A 997 -5.67 -6.48 11.87
CA ASN A 997 -6.28 -5.16 11.79
C ASN A 997 -7.57 -5.17 10.94
N SER A 998 -8.27 -4.04 10.85
CA SER A 998 -9.52 -3.93 10.08
C SER A 998 -9.38 -4.27 8.58
N TRP A 999 -8.15 -4.34 8.06
CA TRP A 999 -7.84 -4.58 6.65
C TRP A 999 -7.34 -6.00 6.38
N GLY A 1000 -7.26 -6.88 7.38
CA GLY A 1000 -6.82 -8.25 7.17
C GLY A 1000 -5.31 -8.48 7.34
N ASP A 1001 -4.54 -7.46 7.75
CA ASP A 1001 -3.10 -7.56 7.93
C ASP A 1001 -2.69 -7.80 9.39
N GLN A 1002 -1.57 -8.49 9.57
CA GLN A 1002 -0.90 -8.69 10.86
C GLN A 1002 0.43 -7.92 10.87
N GLU A 1003 0.45 -6.72 11.45
CA GLU A 1003 1.62 -5.81 11.44
C GLU A 1003 2.88 -6.46 12.05
N ALA A 1004 2.71 -7.25 13.11
CA ALA A 1004 3.76 -8.04 13.75
C ALA A 1004 4.43 -9.03 12.78
N ASN A 1005 3.64 -9.66 11.90
CA ASN A 1005 4.13 -10.62 10.93
C ASN A 1005 4.82 -9.95 9.74
N GLU A 1006 4.44 -8.71 9.41
CA GLU A 1006 5.07 -7.94 8.34
C GLU A 1006 6.47 -7.42 8.71
N ILE A 1007 6.71 -7.03 9.97
CA ILE A 1007 8.07 -6.71 10.42
C ILE A 1007 8.96 -7.97 10.50
N LEU A 1008 8.40 -9.10 10.95
CA LEU A 1008 9.11 -10.37 10.95
C LEU A 1008 9.46 -10.81 9.53
N ARG A 1009 8.55 -10.65 8.57
CA ARG A 1009 8.82 -10.90 7.14
C ARG A 1009 9.97 -10.03 6.65
N GLN A 1010 9.94 -8.73 6.95
CA GLN A 1010 11.01 -7.82 6.54
C GLN A 1010 12.36 -8.25 7.13
N LEU A 1011 12.37 -8.67 8.40
CA LEU A 1011 13.57 -9.17 9.06
C LEU A 1011 14.12 -10.44 8.39
N ILE A 1012 13.27 -11.41 8.04
CA ILE A 1012 13.68 -12.65 7.37
C ILE A 1012 14.17 -12.39 5.93
N GLU A 1013 13.47 -11.53 5.19
CA GLU A 1013 13.73 -11.29 3.77
C GLU A 1013 14.88 -10.32 3.51
N GLN A 1014 14.88 -9.19 4.21
CA GLN A 1014 15.86 -8.10 4.02
C GLN A 1014 17.02 -8.17 5.01
N LYS A 1015 16.99 -9.10 5.98
CA LYS A 1015 17.98 -9.22 7.05
C LYS A 1015 18.16 -7.90 7.80
N GLY A 1016 17.06 -7.25 8.16
CA GLY A 1016 17.10 -5.93 8.82
C GLY A 1016 15.78 -5.16 8.78
N PHE A 1017 15.77 -3.99 9.40
CA PHE A 1017 14.67 -3.02 9.37
C PHE A 1017 15.20 -1.59 9.55
N TYR A 1018 14.36 -0.58 9.32
CA TYR A 1018 14.75 0.82 9.50
C TYR A 1018 14.74 1.22 10.97
N SER A 1019 15.69 2.07 11.37
CA SER A 1019 15.74 2.63 12.71
C SER A 1019 14.60 3.61 12.93
N LEU A 1020 13.86 3.45 14.02
CA LEU A 1020 12.85 4.41 14.48
C LEU A 1020 13.48 5.64 15.15
N ILE A 1021 14.69 5.50 15.71
CA ILE A 1021 15.41 6.58 16.39
C ILE A 1021 16.14 7.48 15.39
N LYS A 1022 16.71 6.87 14.33
CA LYS A 1022 17.39 7.58 13.23
C LYS A 1022 16.66 7.29 11.91
N PRO A 1023 15.58 8.03 11.61
CA PRO A 1023 14.79 7.80 10.40
C PRO A 1023 15.65 7.79 9.14
N GLY A 1024 15.45 6.78 8.29
CA GLY A 1024 16.16 6.59 7.03
C GLY A 1024 17.42 5.71 7.10
N ASP A 1025 17.92 5.36 8.29
CA ASP A 1025 19.02 4.40 8.42
C ASP A 1025 18.49 2.96 8.50
N PHE A 1026 18.98 2.10 7.62
CA PHE A 1026 18.66 0.67 7.62
C PHE A 1026 19.63 -0.08 8.52
N LEU A 1027 19.10 -0.82 9.50
CA LEU A 1027 19.85 -1.65 10.44
C LEU A 1027 19.96 -3.06 9.86
N ASN A 1028 21.17 -3.45 9.47
CA ASN A 1028 21.45 -4.79 8.95
C ASN A 1028 21.63 -5.76 10.11
N ILE A 1029 20.80 -6.79 10.20
CA ILE A 1029 20.85 -7.81 11.23
C ILE A 1029 21.33 -9.13 10.61
N ILE A 1030 22.51 -9.57 11.03
CA ILE A 1030 23.18 -10.78 10.50
C ILE A 1030 23.21 -11.92 11.53
N ASP A 1031 23.50 -13.12 11.05
CA ASP A 1031 23.68 -14.34 11.86
C ASP A 1031 22.44 -14.78 12.67
N LEU A 1032 21.24 -14.46 12.16
CA LEU A 1032 19.96 -14.93 12.72
C LEU A 1032 19.33 -16.06 11.91
N GLN A 1033 18.73 -17.00 12.63
CA GLN A 1033 17.93 -18.10 12.11
C GLN A 1033 16.56 -18.12 12.80
N PHE A 1034 15.51 -18.56 12.10
CA PHE A 1034 14.14 -18.56 12.62
C PHE A 1034 13.52 -19.95 12.60
N LEU A 1035 12.94 -20.35 13.73
CA LEU A 1035 12.03 -21.50 13.84
C LEU A 1035 10.68 -20.98 14.34
N ALA A 1036 9.58 -21.53 13.86
CA ALA A 1036 8.26 -21.09 14.27
C ALA A 1036 7.30 -22.26 14.48
N ALA A 1037 6.30 -22.06 15.33
CA ALA A 1037 5.18 -22.99 15.49
C ALA A 1037 3.84 -22.24 15.50
N MET A 1038 2.81 -22.89 14.98
CA MET A 1038 1.43 -22.42 15.12
C MET A 1038 0.43 -23.57 15.14
N CYS A 1039 -0.79 -23.26 15.54
CA CYS A 1039 -1.92 -24.17 15.36
C CYS A 1039 -2.39 -24.20 13.89
N HIS A 1040 -3.16 -25.23 13.52
CA HIS A 1040 -3.82 -25.24 12.21
C HIS A 1040 -4.68 -23.99 12.00
N PRO A 1041 -4.63 -23.37 10.80
CA PRO A 1041 -5.51 -22.25 10.46
C PRO A 1041 -6.96 -22.74 10.28
N GLY A 1042 -7.93 -21.87 10.60
CA GLY A 1042 -9.37 -22.18 10.55
C GLY A 1042 -10.01 -22.41 11.92
N GLY A 1043 -11.32 -22.67 11.96
CA GLY A 1043 -12.05 -22.90 13.21
C GLY A 1043 -12.03 -21.71 14.18
N GLY A 1044 -11.97 -20.48 13.65
CA GLY A 1044 -11.84 -19.23 14.43
C GLY A 1044 -10.39 -18.79 14.69
N ARG A 1045 -9.38 -19.56 14.25
CA ARG A 1045 -7.96 -19.17 14.31
C ARG A 1045 -7.51 -18.53 13.00
N ASN A 1046 -6.69 -17.49 13.14
CA ASN A 1046 -6.10 -16.75 12.04
C ASN A 1046 -5.04 -17.59 11.32
N ASP A 1047 -4.89 -17.35 10.02
CA ASP A 1047 -3.76 -17.82 9.22
C ASP A 1047 -2.72 -16.69 9.09
N ILE A 1048 -1.48 -17.05 8.78
CA ILE A 1048 -0.41 -16.07 8.47
C ILE A 1048 -0.47 -15.65 7.00
N SER A 1049 0.12 -14.50 6.65
CA SER A 1049 0.10 -14.00 5.28
C SER A 1049 0.86 -14.92 4.31
N GLU A 1050 0.34 -15.10 3.08
CA GLU A 1050 0.99 -15.90 2.01
C GLU A 1050 2.43 -15.46 1.72
N ARG A 1051 2.71 -14.18 1.94
CA ARG A 1051 4.05 -13.59 1.80
C ARG A 1051 5.02 -14.04 2.87
N LEU A 1052 4.55 -14.26 4.09
CA LEU A 1052 5.36 -14.82 5.16
C LEU A 1052 5.54 -16.34 4.97
N LYS A 1053 4.47 -17.05 4.56
CA LYS A 1053 4.50 -18.51 4.30
C LYS A 1053 5.64 -18.94 3.38
N ARG A 1054 5.92 -18.17 2.32
CA ARG A 1054 6.97 -18.51 1.33
C ARG A 1054 8.39 -18.60 1.90
N HIS A 1055 8.64 -18.02 3.07
CA HIS A 1055 9.96 -18.05 3.71
C HIS A 1055 10.17 -19.28 4.58
N PHE A 1056 9.09 -19.97 4.96
CA PHE A 1056 9.15 -21.15 5.81
C PHE A 1056 9.03 -22.44 5.00
N PHE A 1057 9.78 -23.45 5.41
CA PHE A 1057 9.43 -24.84 5.14
C PHE A 1057 8.37 -25.25 6.15
N ILE A 1058 7.20 -25.70 5.70
CA ILE A 1058 6.04 -25.93 6.57
C ILE A 1058 5.87 -27.43 6.80
N LEU A 1059 5.77 -27.85 8.06
CA LEU A 1059 5.59 -29.26 8.44
C LEU A 1059 4.35 -29.42 9.31
N ASN A 1060 3.44 -30.32 8.92
CA ASN A 1060 2.31 -30.70 9.76
C ASN A 1060 2.69 -31.80 10.76
N CYS A 1061 2.64 -31.45 12.04
CA CYS A 1061 2.71 -32.37 13.18
C CYS A 1061 1.33 -33.01 13.37
N THR A 1062 1.17 -34.20 12.80
CA THR A 1062 -0.03 -35.03 12.92
C THR A 1062 -0.22 -35.53 14.35
N LEU A 1063 -1.44 -35.95 14.69
CA LEU A 1063 -1.67 -36.64 15.96
C LEU A 1063 -0.88 -37.97 15.96
N PRO A 1064 -0.13 -38.29 17.04
CA PRO A 1064 0.54 -39.57 17.19
C PRO A 1064 -0.45 -40.73 17.07
N SER A 1065 0.03 -41.85 16.53
CA SER A 1065 -0.75 -43.08 16.45
C SER A 1065 -1.12 -43.61 17.84
N ASN A 1066 -2.17 -44.44 17.93
CA ASN A 1066 -2.58 -45.04 19.20
C ASN A 1066 -1.43 -45.79 19.89
N ASN A 1067 -0.62 -46.51 19.11
CA ASN A 1067 0.54 -47.24 19.61
C ASN A 1067 1.62 -46.30 20.15
N ALA A 1068 1.85 -45.16 19.49
CA ALA A 1068 2.79 -44.15 19.97
C ALA A 1068 2.32 -43.49 21.27
N VAL A 1069 1.02 -43.18 21.38
CA VAL A 1069 0.42 -42.65 22.62
C VAL A 1069 0.57 -43.64 23.77
N ASP A 1070 0.24 -44.91 23.53
CA ASP A 1070 0.38 -45.97 24.55
C ASP A 1070 1.84 -46.17 24.94
N HIS A 1071 2.79 -46.12 24.00
CA HIS A 1071 4.23 -46.19 24.30
C HIS A 1071 4.73 -45.03 25.17
N ILE A 1072 4.31 -43.79 24.86
CA ILE A 1072 4.69 -42.60 25.62
C ILE A 1072 4.23 -42.73 27.06
N PHE A 1073 2.94 -43.01 27.28
CA PHE A 1073 2.39 -43.10 28.64
C PHE A 1073 2.82 -44.38 29.36
N ASN A 1074 3.18 -45.45 28.67
CA ASN A 1074 3.80 -46.63 29.28
C ASN A 1074 5.22 -46.36 29.75
N SER A 1075 5.99 -45.57 28.99
CA SER A 1075 7.33 -45.14 29.40
C SER A 1075 7.29 -44.21 30.61
N ILE A 1076 6.30 -43.30 30.66
CA ILE A 1076 6.03 -42.44 31.82
C ILE A 1076 5.50 -43.25 33.01
N GLY A 1077 4.64 -44.24 32.74
CA GLY A 1077 4.06 -45.14 33.74
C GLY A 1077 5.08 -46.00 34.48
N LYS A 1078 6.32 -46.13 33.96
CA LYS A 1078 7.46 -46.72 34.69
C LYS A 1078 7.84 -45.95 35.96
N TYR A 1079 7.26 -44.76 36.20
CA TYR A 1079 7.25 -44.10 37.51
C TYR A 1079 6.80 -45.04 38.64
N PHE A 1080 5.79 -45.87 38.37
CA PHE A 1080 5.34 -46.92 39.28
C PHE A 1080 6.31 -48.10 39.16
N CYS A 1081 7.34 -48.12 40.01
CA CYS A 1081 8.36 -49.15 40.05
C CYS A 1081 8.56 -49.71 41.46
N LEU A 1082 9.15 -50.91 41.53
CA LEU A 1082 9.45 -51.58 42.79
C LEU A 1082 10.43 -50.76 43.64
N GLU A 1083 11.39 -50.09 42.98
CA GLU A 1083 12.39 -49.23 43.61
C GLU A 1083 11.79 -48.01 44.33
N ARG A 1084 10.53 -47.67 44.03
CA ARG A 1084 9.74 -46.62 44.71
C ARG A 1084 8.71 -47.17 45.69
N ASN A 1085 8.83 -48.44 46.08
CA ASN A 1085 7.95 -49.17 47.01
C ASN A 1085 6.51 -49.39 46.52
N PHE A 1086 6.26 -49.37 45.21
CA PHE A 1086 4.96 -49.77 44.65
C PHE A 1086 4.85 -51.29 44.49
N SER A 1087 3.68 -51.87 44.77
CA SER A 1087 3.41 -53.31 44.62
C SER A 1087 3.33 -53.74 43.15
N ASN A 1088 3.66 -55.01 42.86
CA ASN A 1088 3.56 -55.58 41.50
C ASN A 1088 2.14 -55.50 40.93
N ASP A 1089 1.12 -55.60 41.79
CA ASP A 1089 -0.29 -55.53 41.40
C ASP A 1089 -0.65 -54.14 40.86
N ILE A 1090 -0.15 -53.08 41.50
CA ILE A 1090 -0.31 -51.69 41.01
C ILE A 1090 0.38 -51.52 39.67
N ILE A 1091 1.60 -52.05 39.50
CA ILE A 1091 2.35 -51.94 38.24
C ILE A 1091 1.58 -52.59 37.08
N GLU A 1092 0.92 -53.73 37.31
CA GLU A 1092 0.10 -54.39 36.28
C GLU A 1092 -1.18 -53.59 35.95
N ILE A 1093 -1.83 -53.03 36.96
CA ILE A 1093 -3.05 -52.22 36.78
C ILE A 1093 -2.75 -50.90 36.08
N VAL A 1094 -1.64 -50.24 36.39
CA VAL A 1094 -1.19 -49.02 35.71
C VAL A 1094 -1.04 -49.27 34.21
N LYS A 1095 -0.47 -50.41 33.79
CA LYS A 1095 -0.36 -50.77 32.36
C LYS A 1095 -1.71 -50.88 31.65
N LYS A 1096 -2.73 -51.44 32.33
CA LYS A 1096 -4.10 -51.55 31.80
C LYS A 1096 -4.81 -50.19 31.78
N SER A 1097 -4.49 -49.30 32.73
CA SER A 1097 -5.09 -47.96 32.81
C SER A 1097 -4.73 -47.05 31.64
N ILE A 1098 -3.55 -47.23 31.03
CA ILE A 1098 -3.07 -46.41 29.90
C ILE A 1098 -4.02 -46.51 28.71
N SER A 1099 -4.28 -47.74 28.25
CA SER A 1099 -5.17 -47.99 27.13
C SER A 1099 -6.62 -47.59 27.45
N ALA A 1100 -7.08 -47.85 28.68
CA ALA A 1100 -8.40 -47.43 29.16
C ALA A 1100 -8.58 -45.90 29.11
N THR A 1101 -7.59 -45.14 29.60
CA THR A 1101 -7.60 -43.67 29.59
C THR A 1101 -7.64 -43.11 28.18
N ARG A 1102 -6.83 -43.67 27.27
CA ARG A 1102 -6.82 -43.28 25.85
C ARG A 1102 -8.17 -43.52 25.18
N ILE A 1103 -8.78 -44.70 25.38
CA ILE A 1103 -10.07 -45.06 24.77
C ILE A 1103 -11.17 -44.12 25.29
N LEU A 1104 -11.20 -43.85 26.60
CA LEU A 1104 -12.17 -42.92 27.20
C LEU A 1104 -12.03 -41.51 26.60
N TRP A 1105 -10.81 -40.98 26.52
CA TRP A 1105 -10.55 -39.67 25.93
C TRP A 1105 -10.97 -39.61 24.45
N GLN A 1106 -10.71 -40.64 23.65
CA GLN A 1106 -11.11 -40.69 22.23
C GLN A 1106 -12.63 -40.64 22.05
N LEU A 1107 -13.37 -41.34 22.90
CA LEU A 1107 -14.83 -41.32 22.88
C LEU A 1107 -15.41 -39.96 23.27
N VAL A 1108 -14.81 -39.31 24.28
CA VAL A 1108 -15.17 -37.94 24.69
C VAL A 1108 -14.88 -36.95 23.57
N LYS A 1109 -13.67 -36.97 22.98
CA LYS A 1109 -13.28 -36.09 21.86
C LYS A 1109 -14.21 -36.27 20.65
N GLY A 1110 -14.59 -37.50 20.34
CA GLY A 1110 -15.47 -37.80 19.20
C GLY A 1110 -16.92 -37.38 19.41
N LYS A 1111 -17.44 -37.48 20.64
CA LYS A 1111 -18.83 -37.15 20.95
C LYS A 1111 -19.07 -35.67 21.21
N PHE A 1112 -18.16 -35.02 21.92
CA PHE A 1112 -18.33 -33.65 22.41
C PHE A 1112 -17.47 -32.69 21.59
N LEU A 1113 -18.08 -32.11 20.55
CA LEU A 1113 -17.46 -31.13 19.66
C LEU A 1113 -17.74 -29.69 20.13
N PRO A 1114 -16.81 -28.76 19.87
CA PRO A 1114 -17.02 -27.35 20.20
C PRO A 1114 -18.15 -26.77 19.34
N THR A 1115 -19.12 -26.14 20.01
CA THR A 1115 -20.24 -25.40 19.36
C THR A 1115 -20.24 -23.96 19.88
N PRO A 1116 -20.91 -22.99 19.22
CA PRO A 1116 -20.96 -21.61 19.72
C PRO A 1116 -21.44 -21.48 21.17
N ALA A 1117 -22.38 -22.34 21.60
CA ALA A 1117 -22.85 -22.38 22.99
C ALA A 1117 -21.88 -23.08 23.95
N LYS A 1118 -21.02 -23.96 23.44
CA LYS A 1118 -20.09 -24.81 24.20
C LYS A 1118 -18.69 -24.74 23.61
N PHE A 1119 -18.18 -23.52 23.44
CA PHE A 1119 -16.88 -23.28 22.78
C PHE A 1119 -15.70 -23.85 23.59
N HIS A 1120 -15.88 -24.10 24.89
CA HIS A 1120 -14.89 -24.70 25.78
C HIS A 1120 -14.80 -26.24 25.69
N TYR A 1121 -15.65 -26.90 24.88
CA TYR A 1121 -15.58 -28.35 24.63
C TYR A 1121 -14.45 -28.67 23.65
N ILE A 1122 -13.22 -28.37 24.07
CA ILE A 1122 -12.01 -28.61 23.30
C ILE A 1122 -11.23 -29.69 24.03
N PHE A 1123 -11.19 -30.88 23.42
CA PHE A 1123 -10.45 -32.03 23.94
C PHE A 1123 -9.24 -32.32 23.06
N ASN A 1124 -8.05 -32.28 23.64
CA ASN A 1124 -6.77 -32.46 22.94
C ASN A 1124 -5.80 -33.34 23.76
N LEU A 1125 -4.63 -33.65 23.19
CA LEU A 1125 -3.67 -34.55 23.84
C LEU A 1125 -3.11 -34.03 25.17
N ARG A 1126 -3.16 -32.70 25.42
CA ARG A 1126 -2.78 -32.14 26.72
C ARG A 1126 -3.71 -32.61 27.84
N ASP A 1127 -4.93 -33.05 27.52
CA ASP A 1127 -5.85 -33.60 28.51
C ASP A 1127 -5.36 -34.94 29.04
N LEU A 1128 -4.86 -35.82 28.16
CA LEU A 1128 -4.21 -37.06 28.58
C LEU A 1128 -2.98 -36.76 29.44
N SER A 1129 -2.17 -35.80 29.02
CA SER A 1129 -1.01 -35.33 29.79
C SER A 1129 -1.39 -34.84 31.19
N ARG A 1130 -2.47 -34.04 31.34
CA ARG A 1130 -2.95 -33.55 32.65
C ARG A 1130 -3.50 -34.65 33.55
N ILE A 1131 -4.18 -35.65 32.97
CA ILE A 1131 -4.66 -36.82 33.73
C ILE A 1131 -3.45 -37.57 34.30
N TRP A 1132 -2.46 -37.85 33.47
CA TRP A 1132 -1.24 -38.53 33.91
C TRP A 1132 -0.38 -37.69 34.86
N GLU A 1133 -0.28 -36.39 34.63
CA GLU A 1133 0.39 -35.45 35.55
C GLU A 1133 -0.24 -35.53 36.95
N GLY A 1134 -1.58 -35.57 37.05
CA GLY A 1134 -2.29 -35.75 38.31
C GLY A 1134 -2.05 -37.13 38.94
N ILE A 1135 -2.10 -38.20 38.15
CA ILE A 1135 -1.83 -39.58 38.61
C ILE A 1135 -0.40 -39.72 39.16
N LEU A 1136 0.59 -39.05 38.56
CA LEU A 1136 2.00 -39.11 38.98
C LEU A 1136 2.31 -38.29 40.24
N GLN A 1137 1.34 -37.58 40.80
CA GLN A 1137 1.55 -36.84 42.06
C GLN A 1137 1.58 -37.75 43.28
N ILE A 1138 0.95 -38.94 43.21
CA ILE A 1138 0.82 -39.86 44.35
C ILE A 1138 2.15 -40.58 44.67
N ASP A 1139 2.52 -40.59 45.94
CA ASP A 1139 3.66 -41.38 46.44
C ASP A 1139 3.18 -42.74 46.99
N SER A 1140 4.09 -43.72 47.10
CA SER A 1140 3.72 -45.09 47.54
C SER A 1140 3.16 -45.14 48.97
N GLU A 1141 3.59 -44.24 49.85
CA GLU A 1141 3.06 -44.09 51.21
C GLU A 1141 1.58 -43.68 51.22
N GLN A 1142 1.18 -42.85 50.24
CA GLN A 1142 -0.19 -42.32 50.12
C GLN A 1142 -1.14 -43.32 49.47
N CYS A 1143 -0.64 -44.14 48.55
CA CYS A 1143 -1.42 -45.18 47.86
C CYS A 1143 -1.62 -46.44 48.73
N GLN A 1144 -0.84 -46.60 49.81
CA GLN A 1144 -0.83 -47.78 50.70
C GLN A 1144 -0.71 -49.13 49.98
N ASN A 1145 -0.25 -49.13 48.73
CA ASN A 1145 -0.27 -50.26 47.81
C ASN A 1145 -1.66 -50.89 47.56
N ASP A 1146 -2.73 -50.11 47.75
CA ASP A 1146 -4.11 -50.54 47.51
C ASP A 1146 -4.57 -50.23 46.07
N ILE A 1147 -5.11 -51.25 45.43
CA ILE A 1147 -5.68 -51.18 44.07
C ILE A 1147 -6.91 -50.27 44.06
N GLU A 1148 -7.70 -50.28 45.13
CA GLU A 1148 -8.94 -49.52 45.21
C GLU A 1148 -8.68 -48.01 45.19
N GLN A 1149 -7.70 -47.57 45.99
CA GLN A 1149 -7.26 -46.17 46.04
C GLN A 1149 -6.70 -45.68 44.70
N TYR A 1150 -5.92 -46.50 44.00
CA TYR A 1150 -5.43 -46.15 42.67
C TYR A 1150 -6.58 -45.99 41.65
N LEU A 1151 -7.56 -46.90 41.67
CA LEU A 1151 -8.70 -46.83 40.75
C LEU A 1151 -9.62 -45.63 41.05
N GLN A 1152 -9.76 -45.24 42.32
CA GLN A 1152 -10.43 -44.01 42.73
C GLN A 1152 -9.68 -42.77 42.25
N LEU A 1153 -8.34 -42.75 42.34
CA LEU A 1153 -7.52 -41.67 41.79
C LEU A 1153 -7.68 -41.55 40.28
N TRP A 1154 -7.61 -42.66 39.54
CA TRP A 1154 -7.82 -42.69 38.09
C TRP A 1154 -9.22 -42.16 37.73
N LYS A 1155 -10.26 -42.59 38.45
CA LYS A 1155 -11.64 -42.11 38.27
C LYS A 1155 -11.74 -40.60 38.52
N HIS A 1156 -11.14 -40.11 39.60
CA HIS A 1156 -11.12 -38.70 39.98
C HIS A 1156 -10.45 -37.85 38.89
N GLU A 1157 -9.26 -38.23 38.46
CA GLU A 1157 -8.47 -37.49 37.47
C GLU A 1157 -9.14 -37.44 36.09
N CYS A 1158 -9.71 -38.56 35.63
CA CYS A 1158 -10.50 -38.57 34.40
C CYS A 1158 -11.75 -37.66 34.50
N THR A 1159 -12.42 -37.64 35.66
CA THR A 1159 -13.61 -36.79 35.88
C THR A 1159 -13.22 -35.31 35.90
N ARG A 1160 -12.17 -34.96 36.66
CA ARG A 1160 -11.66 -33.59 36.79
C ARG A 1160 -11.26 -32.98 35.45
N VAL A 1161 -10.55 -33.74 34.62
CA VAL A 1161 -10.02 -33.19 33.37
C VAL A 1161 -11.05 -33.18 32.24
N LEU A 1162 -11.91 -34.20 32.17
CA LEU A 1162 -12.84 -34.38 31.04
C LEU A 1162 -14.29 -33.97 31.38
N ALA A 1163 -14.83 -34.42 32.51
CA ALA A 1163 -16.24 -34.27 32.85
C ALA A 1163 -16.59 -32.88 33.42
N ASP A 1164 -15.66 -32.21 34.12
CA ASP A 1164 -15.89 -30.88 34.68
C ASP A 1164 -16.13 -29.80 33.61
N ARG A 1165 -15.64 -30.04 32.38
CA ARG A 1165 -15.93 -29.18 31.23
C ARG A 1165 -17.36 -29.32 30.73
N LEU A 1166 -18.07 -30.39 31.08
CA LEU A 1166 -19.43 -30.65 30.59
C LEU A 1166 -20.45 -29.82 31.39
N VAL A 1167 -21.35 -29.14 30.68
CA VAL A 1167 -22.37 -28.25 31.25
C VAL A 1167 -23.64 -29.01 31.62
N LEU A 1168 -24.13 -29.90 30.75
CA LEU A 1168 -25.42 -30.57 30.96
C LEU A 1168 -25.26 -31.83 31.82
N ASN A 1169 -26.19 -32.03 32.76
CA ASN A 1169 -26.20 -33.23 33.61
C ASN A 1169 -26.31 -34.53 32.80
N ILE A 1170 -27.08 -34.52 31.69
CA ILE A 1170 -27.20 -35.67 30.77
C ILE A 1170 -25.84 -36.04 30.17
N GLU A 1171 -24.99 -35.06 29.88
CA GLU A 1171 -23.64 -35.29 29.32
C GLU A 1171 -22.71 -35.87 30.39
N LYS A 1172 -22.80 -35.37 31.63
CA LYS A 1172 -22.07 -35.92 32.78
C LYS A 1172 -22.50 -37.35 33.10
N GLU A 1173 -23.80 -37.66 33.03
CA GLU A 1173 -24.32 -39.01 33.19
C GLU A 1173 -23.81 -39.95 32.09
N TRP A 1174 -23.78 -39.49 30.84
CA TRP A 1174 -23.20 -40.27 29.75
C TRP A 1174 -21.72 -40.55 30.00
N PHE A 1175 -20.95 -39.55 30.42
CA PHE A 1175 -19.52 -39.73 30.75
C PHE A 1175 -19.33 -40.77 31.86
N ARG A 1176 -20.11 -40.69 32.95
CA ARG A 1176 -20.06 -41.66 34.06
C ARG A 1176 -20.37 -43.08 33.60
N LYS A 1177 -21.41 -43.26 32.77
CA LYS A 1177 -21.78 -44.57 32.19
C LYS A 1177 -20.65 -45.13 31.32
N GLU A 1178 -20.02 -44.29 30.51
CA GLU A 1178 -18.96 -44.71 29.60
C GLU A 1178 -17.65 -45.02 30.32
N GLN A 1179 -17.30 -44.21 31.33
CA GLN A 1179 -16.17 -44.46 32.24
C GLN A 1179 -16.33 -45.81 32.94
N PHE A 1180 -17.53 -46.09 33.48
CA PHE A 1180 -17.84 -47.37 34.11
C PHE A 1180 -17.72 -48.55 33.13
N ARG A 1181 -18.25 -48.40 31.91
CA ARG A 1181 -18.19 -49.43 30.86
C ARG A 1181 -16.74 -49.80 30.50
N ILE A 1182 -15.89 -48.80 30.31
CA ILE A 1182 -14.47 -49.00 29.93
C ILE A 1182 -13.68 -49.59 31.09
N ALA A 1183 -13.91 -49.10 32.31
CA ALA A 1183 -13.22 -49.59 33.49
C ALA A 1183 -13.57 -51.06 33.78
N LYS A 1184 -14.85 -51.47 33.62
CA LYS A 1184 -15.25 -52.88 33.70
C LYS A 1184 -14.57 -53.75 32.64
N GLN A 1185 -14.37 -53.23 31.43
CA GLN A 1185 -13.67 -53.93 30.34
C GLN A 1185 -12.16 -54.04 30.58
N ALA A 1186 -11.53 -53.02 31.16
CA ALA A 1186 -10.07 -52.96 31.34
C ALA A 1186 -9.58 -53.61 32.64
N PHE A 1187 -10.35 -53.51 33.73
CA PHE A 1187 -9.94 -53.92 35.08
C PHE A 1187 -10.74 -55.10 35.66
N GLY A 1188 -11.82 -55.56 35.00
CA GLY A 1188 -12.63 -56.71 35.44
C GLY A 1188 -13.47 -56.45 36.69
N ASP A 1189 -13.80 -57.51 37.44
CA ASP A 1189 -14.66 -57.43 38.65
C ASP A 1189 -14.00 -56.69 39.84
N ILE A 1190 -12.68 -56.45 39.78
CA ILE A 1190 -11.90 -55.68 40.77
C ILE A 1190 -12.43 -54.24 40.87
N TYR A 1191 -12.94 -53.68 39.77
CA TYR A 1191 -13.53 -52.34 39.74
C TYR A 1191 -15.01 -52.30 40.21
N ASN A 1192 -15.72 -53.43 40.21
CA ASN A 1192 -17.12 -53.46 40.70
C ASN A 1192 -17.19 -53.27 42.22
N ILE A 1193 -16.12 -53.61 42.95
CA ILE A 1193 -16.03 -53.48 44.41
C ILE A 1193 -15.82 -52.01 44.82
N SER A 1194 -15.09 -51.23 44.01
CA SER A 1194 -14.67 -49.85 44.34
C SER A 1194 -15.71 -48.75 44.09
N ILE A 1195 -16.91 -49.10 43.61
CA ILE A 1195 -17.95 -48.14 43.16
C ILE A 1195 -19.23 -48.18 44.02
N GLN A 1196 -19.37 -49.12 44.96
CA GLN A 1196 -20.58 -49.18 45.79
C GLN A 1196 -20.70 -48.01 46.79
N ASP A 1197 -19.63 -47.27 47.05
CA ASP A 1197 -19.68 -46.04 47.85
C ASP A 1197 -19.74 -44.78 46.96
N ASP A 1198 -20.86 -44.06 47.04
CA ASP A 1198 -21.07 -42.72 46.50
C ASP A 1198 -20.28 -41.63 47.27
N SER A 1199 -19.37 -42.00 48.17
CA SER A 1199 -18.50 -41.04 48.85
C SER A 1199 -17.47 -40.48 47.87
N GLU A 1200 -17.60 -39.20 47.51
CA GLU A 1200 -16.59 -38.50 46.72
C GLU A 1200 -15.28 -38.44 47.51
N VAL A 1201 -14.30 -39.28 47.14
CA VAL A 1201 -12.94 -39.23 47.67
C VAL A 1201 -12.23 -38.04 47.03
N TYR A 1202 -11.95 -37.03 47.83
CA TYR A 1202 -11.22 -35.83 47.40
C TYR A 1202 -9.73 -36.01 47.65
N PHE A 1203 -8.94 -36.05 46.58
CA PHE A 1203 -7.49 -35.96 46.65
C PHE A 1203 -7.11 -34.47 46.71
N ALA A 1204 -6.75 -33.98 47.90
CA ALA A 1204 -6.25 -32.62 48.07
C ALA A 1204 -4.79 -32.56 47.58
N LYS A 1205 -4.49 -31.56 46.74
CA LYS A 1205 -3.14 -31.27 46.26
C LYS A 1205 -2.23 -30.73 47.34
#